data_AF-A0A0C2FBS0-F1
#
_entry.id   AF-A0A0C2FBS0-F1
#
_cell.length_a   1.000
_cell.length_b   1.000
_cell.length_c   1.000
_cell.angle_alpha   90.00
_cell.angle_beta   90.00
_cell.angle_gamma   90.00
#
_symmetry.space_group_name_H-M   'P 1'
#
loop_
_entity.id
_entity.type
_entity.pdbx_description
1 polymer ?
#
loop_
_entity_poly.entity_id
_entity_poly.type
_entity_poly.pdbx_seq_one_letter_code
_entity_poly.pdbx_strand_id
1 'polypeptide(L)'
;MSGSASENSSDVIQLTSMKPVKICDVGEADVEYAPPFDGTIGGMDVSGVIPAPSDVDGDYDRALGRFMRNEIDYDEFMRLTGGQTIEEEMAADGGGESMEDEEDYEYGTAEETQVHPVKSEYTPRAGGDLPVHIRNLMQEIVNDELGACRADALPSATPMETDEPSTSQAPAADSTTERERIPRKLSKTMDALLGHANVIYARGNTQEALAVLLEVIRQEPRNAASYRQVSDIYQELGDYQKSLQYGLLAAHLDPRTPAEDWAHWGDESKKLELIEEAAACYGRAVWMISAIRLDVKNWKYYENRIEMLDLLNLRPLAMRTRLQAAQMINPSQAGVDFEWFHELIKTVAQYYITINDEDRAILALEAFVLRSKEFGRTADNQHETLIGMWMAKSKFTEAAKSIFALCDGISVTNKSDGKPAMSISLSHGTYSVEPFPPKGDVEFHVDPTFSTITLSRLIVCFIGLGKRELATPLKETLLKRNLSNHADEPYVLEIARAFYNCDAFKTTKVFLESLQEWNNYCDNAEMWFIYGNTAAALKDIPTAMESFEKVLQVNPGHVDARINLSGLQQKIGQSDRALETLQDYDLDTCTHLPDERLLIRQADVLFDSHKTEQFVRCCRMLLTPHFYEVHRNQETI
;
A
#
# COMPACT_ATOMS: atom_id res chain seq x y z
N MET A 1 -0.28 50.57 -33.32
CA MET A 1 0.99 50.04 -32.78
C MET A 1 0.75 48.56 -32.52
N SER A 2 1.30 47.76 -33.42
CA SER A 2 1.27 46.31 -33.45
C SER A 2 2.30 45.74 -32.47
N GLY A 3 1.91 44.73 -31.69
CA GLY A 3 2.80 43.91 -30.87
C GLY A 3 2.17 42.55 -30.61
N SER A 4 2.50 41.60 -31.48
CA SER A 4 2.27 40.14 -31.41
C SER A 4 2.79 39.55 -30.09
N ALA A 5 2.03 38.73 -29.36
CA ALA A 5 1.88 37.28 -29.54
C ALA A 5 3.22 36.52 -29.56
N SER A 6 3.55 35.87 -28.45
CA SER A 6 4.35 34.65 -28.42
C SER A 6 3.65 33.64 -27.51
N GLU A 7 3.17 32.57 -28.13
CA GLU A 7 2.65 31.34 -27.54
C GLU A 7 3.74 30.73 -26.63
N ASN A 8 3.40 30.39 -25.39
CA ASN A 8 4.19 29.46 -24.58
C ASN A 8 3.54 28.08 -24.69
N SER A 9 4.29 27.16 -25.27
CA SER A 9 4.00 25.74 -25.34
C SER A 9 4.01 25.09 -23.96
N SER A 10 3.12 24.13 -23.76
CA SER A 10 3.14 23.12 -22.70
C SER A 10 4.46 22.35 -22.74
N ASP A 11 5.35 22.59 -21.77
CA ASP A 11 6.53 21.77 -21.57
C ASP A 11 6.17 20.58 -20.69
N VAL A 12 5.98 19.42 -21.32
CA VAL A 12 6.16 18.11 -20.68
C VAL A 12 7.57 18.13 -20.07
N ILE A 13 7.68 18.07 -18.74
CA ILE A 13 8.98 17.94 -18.07
C ILE A 13 9.51 16.53 -18.38
N GLN A 14 10.28 16.43 -19.47
CA GLN A 14 11.18 15.31 -19.66
C GLN A 14 12.19 15.33 -18.50
N LEU A 15 12.28 14.21 -17.78
CA LEU A 15 13.43 13.89 -16.93
C LEU A 15 14.70 14.03 -17.78
N THR A 16 15.34 15.19 -17.71
CA THR A 16 16.66 15.35 -18.29
C THR A 16 17.65 14.70 -17.34
N SER A 17 18.17 13.54 -17.73
CA SER A 17 19.48 13.05 -17.26
C SER A 17 20.43 14.26 -17.20
N MET A 18 20.91 14.58 -16.00
CA MET A 18 21.86 15.67 -15.87
C MET A 18 23.14 15.27 -16.59
N LYS A 19 23.61 16.19 -17.43
CA LYS A 19 24.89 16.05 -18.13
C LYS A 19 25.98 15.84 -17.08
N PRO A 20 26.95 14.95 -17.33
CA PRO A 20 28.08 14.75 -16.43
C PRO A 20 28.67 16.10 -16.08
N VAL A 21 28.89 16.34 -14.79
CA VAL A 21 29.59 17.52 -14.31
C VAL A 21 30.95 17.51 -14.98
N LYS A 22 31.10 18.33 -16.03
CA LYS A 22 32.40 18.61 -16.62
C LYS A 22 33.21 19.29 -15.52
N ILE A 23 34.19 18.57 -15.00
CA ILE A 23 35.35 19.20 -14.38
C ILE A 23 35.83 20.24 -15.40
N CYS A 24 35.98 21.48 -14.92
CA CYS A 24 36.46 22.64 -15.65
C CYS A 24 37.49 22.28 -16.72
N ASP A 25 37.51 23.00 -17.84
CA ASP A 25 38.58 22.97 -18.84
C ASP A 25 39.96 23.11 -18.17
N VAL A 26 40.52 22.00 -17.73
CA VAL A 26 41.96 21.80 -17.61
C VAL A 26 42.33 21.33 -19.00
N GLY A 27 42.52 22.29 -19.90
CA GLY A 27 42.83 22.01 -21.30
C GLY A 27 43.96 21.01 -21.40
N GLU A 28 43.75 19.93 -22.18
CA GLU A 28 44.75 18.91 -22.58
C GLU A 28 46.03 18.91 -21.73
N ALA A 29 45.87 18.66 -20.44
CA ALA A 29 46.98 18.35 -19.55
C ALA A 29 46.69 16.93 -19.11
N ASP A 30 47.49 16.02 -19.67
CA ASP A 30 47.56 14.59 -19.42
C ASP A 30 46.88 14.20 -18.11
N VAL A 31 45.82 13.39 -18.23
CA VAL A 31 45.51 12.43 -17.18
C VAL A 31 46.76 11.56 -17.09
N GLU A 32 47.69 11.90 -16.18
CA GLU A 32 48.79 11.02 -15.81
C GLU A 32 48.15 9.75 -15.25
N TYR A 33 47.93 8.79 -16.15
CA TYR A 33 47.86 7.39 -15.79
C TYR A 33 49.09 7.14 -14.91
N ALA A 34 48.89 6.52 -13.75
CA ALA A 34 49.98 5.90 -13.01
C ALA A 34 50.89 5.18 -14.02
N PRO A 35 52.23 5.27 -13.87
CA PRO A 35 53.16 4.81 -14.90
C PRO A 35 52.76 3.41 -15.39
N PRO A 36 52.71 3.20 -16.72
CA PRO A 36 52.26 1.94 -17.28
C PRO A 36 53.04 0.80 -16.62
N PHE A 37 52.32 -0.20 -16.13
CA PHE A 37 52.92 -1.38 -15.52
C PHE A 37 53.96 -1.94 -16.50
N ASP A 38 55.24 -1.86 -16.13
CA ASP A 38 56.38 -2.09 -17.02
C ASP A 38 56.64 -3.57 -17.31
N GLY A 39 55.67 -4.42 -16.97
CA GLY A 39 55.78 -5.87 -17.03
C GLY A 39 56.68 -6.44 -15.94
N THR A 40 57.24 -5.62 -15.04
CA THR A 40 58.14 -6.06 -13.99
C THR A 40 57.51 -5.96 -12.61
N ILE A 41 57.70 -7.01 -11.81
CA ILE A 41 57.24 -7.08 -10.41
C ILE A 41 58.46 -7.34 -9.55
N GLY A 42 58.84 -6.38 -8.70
CA GLY A 42 60.03 -6.48 -7.87
C GLY A 42 61.34 -6.70 -8.65
N GLY A 43 61.40 -6.24 -9.91
CA GLY A 43 62.54 -6.44 -10.83
C GLY A 43 62.51 -7.74 -11.65
N MET A 44 61.42 -8.52 -11.62
CA MET A 44 61.23 -9.70 -12.47
C MET A 44 60.16 -9.46 -13.55
N ASP A 45 60.50 -9.69 -14.82
CA ASP A 45 59.58 -9.61 -15.95
C ASP A 45 58.55 -10.76 -15.90
N VAL A 46 57.27 -10.38 -15.74
CA VAL A 46 56.11 -11.28 -15.66
C VAL A 46 55.19 -11.13 -16.88
N SER A 47 55.60 -10.38 -17.91
CA SER A 47 54.82 -10.18 -19.14
C SER A 47 54.40 -11.50 -19.82
N GLY A 48 55.22 -12.56 -19.68
CA GLY A 48 54.93 -13.90 -20.21
C GLY A 48 53.99 -14.78 -19.37
N VAL A 49 53.58 -14.34 -18.18
CA VAL A 49 52.73 -15.09 -17.23
C VAL A 49 51.31 -14.50 -17.17
N ILE A 50 51.13 -13.26 -17.66
CA ILE A 50 49.86 -12.56 -17.71
C ILE A 50 49.07 -13.06 -18.94
N PRO A 51 47.90 -13.70 -18.76
CA PRO A 51 47.07 -14.14 -19.87
C PRO A 51 46.63 -12.95 -20.73
N ALA A 52 46.40 -13.17 -22.03
CA ALA A 52 45.71 -12.21 -22.87
C ALA A 52 44.26 -12.03 -22.38
N PRO A 53 43.69 -10.81 -22.41
CA PRO A 53 42.33 -10.57 -21.93
C PRO A 53 41.34 -11.44 -22.71
N SER A 54 40.41 -12.07 -21.99
CA SER A 54 39.35 -12.88 -22.61
C SER A 54 38.23 -11.97 -23.13
N ASP A 55 37.95 -12.00 -24.44
CA ASP A 55 36.92 -11.22 -25.15
C ASP A 55 35.45 -11.54 -24.77
N VAL A 56 35.15 -11.77 -23.49
CA VAL A 56 33.83 -12.27 -23.05
C VAL A 56 33.11 -11.25 -22.15
N ASP A 57 32.56 -10.22 -22.79
CA ASP A 57 31.41 -9.35 -22.42
C ASP A 57 31.66 -7.88 -22.78
N GLY A 58 31.57 -7.53 -24.07
CA GLY A 58 31.86 -6.19 -24.58
C GLY A 58 30.93 -5.06 -24.10
N ASP A 59 29.79 -5.38 -23.51
CA ASP A 59 28.83 -4.37 -23.03
C ASP A 59 29.09 -3.96 -21.57
N TYR A 60 29.42 -4.91 -20.69
CA TYR A 60 29.83 -4.61 -19.30
C TYR A 60 31.14 -3.81 -19.27
N ASP A 61 32.16 -4.26 -20.01
CA ASP A 61 33.47 -3.60 -20.05
C ASP A 61 33.38 -2.19 -20.64
N ARG A 62 32.45 -1.97 -21.59
CA ARG A 62 32.16 -0.64 -22.14
C ARG A 62 31.47 0.25 -21.13
N ALA A 63 30.44 -0.23 -20.44
CA ALA A 63 29.75 0.51 -19.39
C ALA A 63 30.72 0.87 -18.25
N LEU A 64 31.52 -0.10 -17.80
CA LEU A 64 32.56 0.10 -16.79
C LEU A 64 33.56 1.17 -17.24
N GLY A 65 34.06 1.09 -18.47
CA GLY A 65 34.98 2.10 -19.00
C GLY A 65 34.38 3.51 -19.03
N ARG A 66 33.10 3.65 -19.40
CA ARG A 66 32.39 4.94 -19.38
C ARG A 66 32.23 5.46 -17.95
N PHE A 67 31.85 4.59 -17.01
CA PHE A 67 31.69 4.94 -15.60
C PHE A 67 33.01 5.41 -14.98
N MET A 68 34.11 4.68 -15.20
CA MET A 68 35.44 5.04 -14.70
C MET A 68 36.00 6.34 -15.29
N ARG A 69 35.47 6.80 -16.43
CA ARG A 69 35.83 8.09 -17.05
C ARG A 69 34.85 9.22 -16.67
N ASN A 70 33.91 8.97 -15.76
CA ASN A 70 32.82 9.87 -15.38
C ASN A 70 31.97 10.32 -16.57
N GLU A 71 31.86 9.48 -17.61
CA GLU A 71 30.99 9.74 -18.76
C GLU A 71 29.53 9.38 -18.47
N ILE A 72 29.31 8.52 -17.48
CA ILE A 72 28.01 8.08 -16.97
C ILE A 72 28.06 8.06 -15.45
N ASP A 73 26.93 8.34 -14.81
CA ASP A 73 26.76 8.20 -13.36
C ASP A 73 26.55 6.73 -12.97
N TYR A 74 26.43 6.50 -11.65
CA TYR A 74 26.24 5.15 -11.12
C TYR A 74 24.88 4.55 -11.54
N ASP A 75 23.83 5.36 -11.65
CA ASP A 75 22.49 4.88 -12.02
C ASP A 75 22.46 4.41 -13.49
N GLU A 76 23.01 5.19 -14.42
CA GLU A 76 23.17 4.78 -15.83
C GLU A 76 24.08 3.55 -15.95
N PHE A 77 25.16 3.46 -15.16
CA PHE A 77 25.98 2.25 -15.12
C PHE A 77 25.20 1.02 -14.67
N MET A 78 24.38 1.15 -13.62
CA MET A 78 23.51 0.08 -13.13
C MET A 78 22.52 -0.38 -14.19
N ARG A 79 21.84 0.57 -14.84
CA ARG A 79 20.92 0.28 -15.95
C ARG A 79 21.59 -0.49 -17.09
N LEU A 80 22.80 -0.09 -17.49
CA LEU A 80 23.55 -0.75 -18.58
C LEU A 80 24.07 -2.14 -18.21
N THR A 81 24.26 -2.42 -16.92
CA THR A 81 24.81 -3.68 -16.42
C THR A 81 23.74 -4.62 -15.85
N GLY A 82 22.47 -4.23 -15.91
CA GLY A 82 21.32 -5.02 -15.44
C GLY A 82 21.14 -4.97 -13.91
N GLY A 83 21.66 -3.94 -13.26
CA GLY A 83 21.41 -3.62 -11.87
C GLY A 83 20.16 -2.74 -11.72
N GLN A 84 19.37 -2.99 -10.67
CA GLN A 84 18.19 -2.20 -10.35
C GLN A 84 18.54 -0.74 -10.01
N THR A 85 17.91 0.20 -10.74
CA THR A 85 18.01 1.67 -10.57
C THR A 85 16.86 2.25 -9.76
N ILE A 86 16.99 3.52 -9.33
CA ILE A 86 15.90 4.24 -8.65
C ILE A 86 14.69 4.41 -9.59
N GLU A 87 14.93 4.73 -10.87
CA GLU A 87 13.87 4.85 -11.88
C GLU A 87 13.11 3.52 -12.10
N GLU A 88 13.82 2.40 -12.16
CA GLU A 88 13.20 1.07 -12.28
C GLU A 88 12.43 0.69 -11.01
N GLU A 89 12.91 1.09 -9.82
CA GLU A 89 12.15 0.94 -8.57
C GLU A 89 10.85 1.74 -8.57
N MET A 90 10.80 2.91 -9.25
CA MET A 90 9.57 3.67 -9.45
C MET A 90 8.64 3.02 -10.48
N ALA A 91 9.21 2.53 -11.60
CA ALA A 91 8.44 1.94 -12.69
C ALA A 91 7.82 0.57 -12.35
N ALA A 92 8.44 -0.19 -11.44
CA ALA A 92 7.92 -1.47 -10.95
C ALA A 92 6.58 -1.35 -10.18
N ASP A 93 6.13 -0.12 -9.92
CA ASP A 93 5.01 0.18 -9.02
C ASP A 93 3.62 0.25 -9.69
N GLY A 94 3.53 0.06 -11.02
CA GLY A 94 2.23 -0.05 -11.71
C GLY A 94 1.33 1.19 -11.57
N GLY A 95 1.92 2.39 -11.44
CA GLY A 95 1.19 3.65 -11.52
C GLY A 95 0.93 4.03 -12.97
N GLY A 96 -0.36 4.09 -13.34
CA GLY A 96 -0.80 4.70 -14.60
C GLY A 96 -0.35 6.15 -14.71
N GLU A 97 -0.41 6.65 -15.94
CA GLU A 97 -0.20 8.04 -16.35
C GLU A 97 -0.52 9.03 -15.22
N SER A 98 0.52 9.74 -14.78
CA SER A 98 0.43 10.79 -13.78
C SER A 98 -0.61 11.83 -14.21
N MET A 99 -1.59 12.00 -13.33
CA MET A 99 -2.50 13.14 -13.25
C MET A 99 -1.68 14.44 -13.34
N GLU A 100 -1.97 15.23 -14.37
CA GLU A 100 -1.40 16.56 -14.58
C GLU A 100 -1.76 17.47 -13.40
N ASP A 101 -0.73 18.12 -12.84
CA ASP A 101 -0.69 19.35 -12.05
C ASP A 101 -2.02 19.92 -11.51
N GLU A 102 -2.28 19.76 -10.21
CA GLU A 102 -3.18 20.66 -9.47
C GLU A 102 -2.36 21.82 -8.87
N GLU A 103 -2.46 22.99 -9.49
CA GLU A 103 -1.96 24.27 -8.98
C GLU A 103 -2.75 24.72 -7.73
N ASP A 104 -2.03 25.36 -6.81
CA ASP A 104 -2.49 26.01 -5.58
C ASP A 104 -3.72 26.90 -5.78
N TYR A 105 -4.78 26.68 -4.99
CA TYR A 105 -5.85 27.68 -4.81
C TYR A 105 -6.00 28.14 -3.35
N GLU A 106 -5.70 29.42 -3.19
CA GLU A 106 -5.85 30.30 -2.04
C GLU A 106 -7.31 30.38 -1.54
N TYR A 107 -7.48 30.46 -0.22
CA TYR A 107 -8.78 30.51 0.46
C TYR A 107 -9.49 31.85 0.21
N GLY A 108 -10.63 31.82 -0.50
CA GLY A 108 -11.51 32.98 -0.72
C GLY A 108 -12.99 32.59 -0.62
N THR A 109 -13.74 33.35 0.16
CA THR A 109 -15.14 33.10 0.56
C THR A 109 -16.20 33.30 -0.54
N ALA A 110 -17.21 32.40 -0.53
CA ALA A 110 -18.63 32.52 -0.92
C ALA A 110 -19.01 32.69 -2.41
N GLU A 111 -19.75 31.71 -2.97
CA GLU A 111 -21.18 31.81 -3.42
C GLU A 111 -21.66 30.47 -4.04
N GLU A 112 -22.95 30.19 -3.88
CA GLU A 112 -23.65 28.97 -4.32
C GLU A 112 -23.81 28.88 -5.85
N THR A 113 -23.59 27.70 -6.45
CA THR A 113 -24.38 27.26 -7.62
C THR A 113 -24.28 25.75 -7.88
N GLN A 114 -25.44 25.12 -8.14
CA GLN A 114 -25.65 23.70 -8.47
C GLN A 114 -25.56 23.44 -9.98
N VAL A 115 -24.89 22.35 -10.42
CA VAL A 115 -25.24 21.57 -11.64
C VAL A 115 -24.82 20.09 -11.49
N HIS A 116 -25.71 19.17 -11.89
CA HIS A 116 -25.63 17.70 -11.91
C HIS A 116 -24.90 17.11 -13.15
N PRO A 117 -24.42 15.83 -13.08
CA PRO A 117 -24.24 14.95 -14.25
C PRO A 117 -25.37 13.89 -14.38
N VAL A 118 -25.63 13.43 -15.61
CA VAL A 118 -26.59 12.36 -15.98
C VAL A 118 -25.83 11.04 -16.30
N LYS A 119 -26.51 9.93 -15.97
CA LYS A 119 -26.13 8.51 -15.84
C LYS A 119 -25.65 7.76 -17.11
N SER A 120 -24.97 6.61 -16.89
CA SER A 120 -25.44 5.30 -17.39
C SER A 120 -24.76 4.09 -16.71
N GLU A 121 -25.61 3.11 -16.37
CA GLU A 121 -25.41 1.65 -16.26
C GLU A 121 -24.60 1.00 -15.12
N TYR A 122 -25.30 0.08 -14.45
CA TYR A 122 -24.88 -0.76 -13.35
C TYR A 122 -24.24 -2.06 -13.89
N THR A 123 -22.92 -2.17 -13.72
CA THR A 123 -22.17 -3.44 -13.67
C THR A 123 -21.08 -3.26 -12.58
N PRO A 124 -20.57 -4.33 -11.94
CA PRO A 124 -20.04 -4.27 -10.58
C PRO A 124 -18.81 -3.34 -10.49
N ARG A 125 -18.90 -2.31 -9.65
CA ARG A 125 -17.81 -1.35 -9.43
C ARG A 125 -16.61 -2.03 -8.77
N ALA A 126 -15.52 -2.15 -9.53
CA ALA A 126 -14.16 -2.15 -9.05
C ALA A 126 -13.67 -0.69 -8.94
N GLY A 127 -12.95 -0.37 -7.86
CA GLY A 127 -12.27 0.91 -7.61
C GLY A 127 -13.19 2.02 -7.09
N GLY A 128 -13.31 2.16 -5.77
CA GLY A 128 -14.08 3.24 -5.14
C GLY A 128 -13.17 4.32 -4.58
N ASP A 129 -13.60 5.57 -4.62
CA ASP A 129 -13.08 6.58 -3.70
C ASP A 129 -13.34 6.13 -2.25
N LEU A 130 -12.38 6.36 -1.34
CA LEU A 130 -12.55 6.00 0.07
C LEU A 130 -13.85 6.59 0.65
N PRO A 131 -14.67 5.77 1.36
CA PRO A 131 -15.86 6.23 2.06
C PRO A 131 -15.60 7.45 2.94
N VAL A 132 -16.53 8.41 2.96
CA VAL A 132 -16.39 9.71 3.68
C VAL A 132 -16.02 9.55 5.15
N HIS A 133 -16.53 8.51 5.82
CA HIS A 133 -16.17 8.20 7.20
C HIS A 133 -14.69 7.84 7.36
N ILE A 134 -14.12 7.15 6.36
CA ILE A 134 -12.71 6.77 6.35
C ILE A 134 -11.82 8.01 6.16
N ARG A 135 -12.19 8.93 5.25
CA ARG A 135 -11.52 10.22 5.07
C ARG A 135 -11.51 11.06 6.37
N ASN A 136 -12.64 11.11 7.05
CA ASN A 136 -12.76 11.87 8.31
C ASN A 136 -11.96 11.24 9.45
N LEU A 137 -11.95 9.91 9.57
CA LEU A 137 -11.13 9.24 10.58
C LEU A 137 -9.64 9.43 10.32
N MET A 138 -9.20 9.43 9.06
CA MET A 138 -7.80 9.66 8.73
C MET A 138 -7.38 11.10 9.06
N GLN A 139 -8.30 12.06 8.96
CA GLN A 139 -8.09 13.41 9.47
C GLN A 139 -8.02 13.45 11.01
N GLU A 140 -8.74 12.56 11.72
CA GLU A 140 -8.63 12.43 13.18
C GLU A 140 -7.29 11.81 13.63
N ILE A 141 -6.75 10.82 12.91
CA ILE A 141 -5.38 10.31 13.11
C ILE A 141 -4.39 11.47 13.04
N VAL A 142 -4.61 12.41 12.10
CA VAL A 142 -3.76 13.58 11.95
C VAL A 142 -3.85 14.56 13.13
N ASN A 143 -5.01 14.65 13.79
CA ASN A 143 -5.30 15.66 14.81
C ASN A 143 -4.98 15.22 16.25
N ASP A 144 -4.99 13.92 16.57
CA ASP A 144 -4.75 13.41 17.94
C ASP A 144 -3.29 13.61 18.43
N GLU A 145 -2.36 13.90 17.54
CA GLU A 145 -0.92 13.99 17.83
C GLU A 145 -0.44 15.37 18.31
N LEU A 146 -1.22 16.44 18.12
CA LEU A 146 -0.80 17.81 18.47
C LEU A 146 -1.00 18.18 19.96
N GLY A 147 -1.41 17.22 20.80
CA GLY A 147 -1.92 17.47 22.16
C GLY A 147 -0.96 17.20 23.33
N ALA A 148 0.23 16.62 23.14
CA ALA A 148 0.99 16.04 24.25
C ALA A 148 2.48 16.42 24.32
N CYS A 149 2.79 17.71 24.43
CA CYS A 149 4.14 18.18 24.79
C CYS A 149 4.14 18.89 26.16
N ARG A 150 4.51 18.16 27.22
CA ARG A 150 5.28 18.66 28.40
C ARG A 150 5.44 17.57 29.47
N ALA A 151 6.68 17.11 29.69
CA ALA A 151 7.38 17.15 30.99
C ALA A 151 8.63 16.25 30.99
N ASP A 152 9.79 16.91 31.05
CA ASP A 152 11.01 16.64 31.81
C ASP A 152 11.52 15.21 32.13
N ALA A 153 12.84 15.11 31.88
CA ALA A 153 13.88 14.46 32.69
C ALA A 153 14.35 13.03 32.35
N LEU A 154 15.45 12.97 31.60
CA LEU A 154 16.57 12.01 31.67
C LEU A 154 17.34 12.12 33.03
N PRO A 155 18.36 11.28 33.39
CA PRO A 155 19.10 10.28 32.59
C PRO A 155 19.58 8.97 33.29
N SER A 156 20.23 8.11 32.48
CA SER A 156 21.34 7.16 32.78
C SER A 156 20.94 5.81 33.42
N ALA A 157 21.57 4.66 33.13
CA ALA A 157 22.94 4.36 32.74
C ALA A 157 23.09 2.95 32.07
N THR A 158 24.15 2.79 31.27
CA THR A 158 24.75 1.62 30.59
C THR A 158 25.45 0.62 31.55
N PRO A 159 26.24 -0.42 31.12
CA PRO A 159 26.25 -1.34 29.94
C PRO A 159 26.55 -2.82 30.34
N MET A 160 26.95 -3.64 29.35
CA MET A 160 27.84 -4.83 29.40
C MET A 160 27.16 -6.20 29.62
N GLU A 161 27.53 -7.31 28.99
CA GLU A 161 28.47 -7.69 27.91
C GLU A 161 28.30 -9.22 27.74
N THR A 162 28.60 -9.77 26.54
CA THR A 162 29.20 -11.13 26.31
C THR A 162 28.38 -12.38 26.71
N ASP A 163 28.42 -13.54 26.07
CA ASP A 163 29.30 -14.15 25.08
C ASP A 163 28.56 -15.33 24.39
N GLU A 164 29.02 -15.60 23.17
CA GLU A 164 28.93 -16.80 22.31
C GLU A 164 29.23 -18.16 23.01
N PRO A 165 29.39 -19.30 22.30
CA PRO A 165 28.83 -19.78 21.01
C PRO A 165 28.37 -21.26 21.13
N SER A 166 27.91 -21.90 20.05
CA SER A 166 28.51 -23.17 19.52
C SER A 166 27.59 -23.98 18.56
N THR A 167 27.99 -23.96 17.28
CA THR A 167 28.24 -25.07 16.33
C THR A 167 27.34 -26.32 16.20
N SER A 168 27.17 -26.68 14.90
CA SER A 168 27.08 -28.03 14.27
C SER A 168 25.71 -28.72 14.27
N GLN A 169 25.25 -29.49 13.26
CA GLN A 169 25.69 -29.88 11.90
C GLN A 169 24.53 -30.69 11.24
N ALA A 170 24.18 -30.42 9.98
CA ALA A 170 23.69 -31.30 8.88
C ALA A 170 22.41 -32.20 9.07
N PRO A 171 21.79 -32.84 8.03
CA PRO A 171 22.06 -32.87 6.57
C PRO A 171 20.84 -32.76 5.57
N ALA A 172 21.15 -32.29 4.35
CA ALA A 172 20.69 -32.63 2.97
C ALA A 172 19.26 -33.15 2.60
N ALA A 173 18.65 -32.53 1.56
CA ALA A 173 18.34 -33.15 0.25
C ALA A 173 17.71 -32.18 -0.81
N ASP A 174 18.35 -32.17 -2.00
CA ASP A 174 18.04 -31.74 -3.40
C ASP A 174 16.56 -31.66 -3.88
N SER A 175 16.15 -30.96 -4.95
CA SER A 175 16.82 -30.13 -6.01
C SER A 175 15.75 -29.50 -6.94
N THR A 176 15.99 -28.30 -7.47
CA THR A 176 15.58 -27.87 -8.83
C THR A 176 16.60 -26.86 -9.34
N THR A 177 17.17 -27.11 -10.52
CA THR A 177 18.37 -26.43 -11.04
C THR A 177 18.04 -25.15 -11.80
N GLU A 178 18.18 -24.01 -11.13
CA GLU A 178 18.57 -22.73 -11.74
C GLU A 178 20.08 -22.80 -12.06
N ARG A 179 20.50 -22.28 -13.22
CA ARG A 179 21.93 -22.18 -13.55
C ARG A 179 22.56 -21.09 -12.69
N GLU A 180 23.06 -21.47 -11.52
CA GLU A 180 23.95 -20.67 -10.70
C GLU A 180 25.15 -20.20 -11.54
N ARG A 181 25.35 -18.88 -11.61
CA ARG A 181 26.57 -18.27 -12.14
C ARG A 181 27.71 -18.61 -11.18
N ILE A 182 28.43 -19.69 -11.48
CA ILE A 182 29.60 -20.14 -10.72
C ILE A 182 30.63 -18.99 -10.67
N PRO A 183 31.08 -18.53 -9.48
CA PRO A 183 32.20 -17.61 -9.37
C PRO A 183 33.43 -18.29 -9.99
N ARG A 184 33.98 -17.72 -11.06
CA ARG A 184 35.26 -18.19 -11.60
C ARG A 184 36.30 -17.97 -10.50
N LYS A 185 36.85 -19.06 -9.95
CA LYS A 185 38.03 -18.98 -9.07
C LYS A 185 39.11 -18.19 -9.80
N LEU A 186 39.71 -17.23 -9.11
CA LEU A 186 40.84 -16.47 -9.61
C LEU A 186 41.87 -17.40 -10.26
N SER A 187 42.45 -16.97 -11.38
CA SER A 187 43.67 -17.60 -11.85
C SER A 187 44.69 -17.53 -10.71
N LYS A 188 45.38 -18.63 -10.41
CA LYS A 188 46.42 -18.66 -9.35
C LYS A 188 47.45 -17.53 -9.50
N THR A 189 47.65 -17.06 -10.74
CA THR A 189 48.48 -15.90 -11.07
C THR A 189 47.87 -14.59 -10.57
N MET A 190 46.57 -14.36 -10.76
CA MET A 190 45.88 -13.14 -10.34
C MET A 190 45.74 -13.06 -8.80
N ASP A 191 45.54 -14.21 -8.13
CA ASP A 191 45.58 -14.29 -6.65
C ASP A 191 46.97 -13.89 -6.11
N ALA A 192 48.03 -14.34 -6.78
CA ALA A 192 49.40 -14.00 -6.41
C ALA A 192 49.71 -12.51 -6.65
N LEU A 193 49.18 -11.92 -7.73
CA LEU A 193 49.31 -10.49 -8.02
C LEU A 193 48.60 -9.63 -6.98
N LEU A 194 47.39 -10.02 -6.55
CA LEU A 194 46.68 -9.34 -5.48
C LEU A 194 47.41 -9.46 -4.13
N GLY A 195 47.89 -10.65 -3.79
CA GLY A 195 48.71 -10.84 -2.60
C GLY A 195 49.99 -9.99 -2.64
N HIS A 196 50.60 -9.84 -3.81
CA HIS A 196 51.78 -9.01 -3.98
C HIS A 196 51.49 -7.51 -3.86
N ALA A 197 50.41 -7.02 -4.49
CA ALA A 197 49.98 -5.63 -4.36
C ALA A 197 49.75 -5.25 -2.90
N ASN A 198 49.12 -6.13 -2.11
CA ASN A 198 48.97 -5.94 -0.66
C ASN A 198 50.31 -5.81 0.08
N VAL A 199 51.33 -6.58 -0.31
CA VAL A 199 52.68 -6.49 0.28
C VAL A 199 53.38 -5.19 -0.12
N ILE A 200 53.24 -4.73 -1.36
CA ILE A 200 53.76 -3.44 -1.82
C ILE A 200 53.10 -2.30 -1.04
N TYR A 201 51.78 -2.37 -0.88
CA TYR A 201 51.00 -1.40 -0.13
C TYR A 201 51.43 -1.34 1.34
N ALA A 202 51.58 -2.49 2.00
CA ALA A 202 52.08 -2.57 3.38
C ALA A 202 53.51 -2.02 3.56
N ARG A 203 54.29 -1.89 2.48
CA ARG A 203 55.63 -1.28 2.48
C ARG A 203 55.59 0.25 2.28
N GLY A 204 54.40 0.84 2.07
CA GLY A 204 54.20 2.27 1.86
C GLY A 204 54.40 2.72 0.40
N ASN A 205 54.57 1.79 -0.55
CA ASN A 205 54.71 2.10 -1.96
C ASN A 205 53.33 2.17 -2.66
N THR A 206 52.55 3.21 -2.33
CA THR A 206 51.14 3.31 -2.73
C THR A 206 50.92 3.34 -4.25
N GLN A 207 51.78 4.06 -4.98
CA GLN A 207 51.67 4.21 -6.44
C GLN A 207 51.94 2.91 -7.21
N GLU A 208 52.94 2.14 -6.76
CA GLU A 208 53.31 0.86 -7.35
C GLU A 208 52.22 -0.19 -7.07
N ALA A 209 51.65 -0.19 -5.85
CA ALA A 209 50.53 -1.06 -5.49
C ALA A 209 49.29 -0.77 -6.36
N LEU A 210 48.98 0.51 -6.59
CA LEU A 210 47.86 0.94 -7.42
C LEU A 210 48.04 0.51 -8.89
N ALA A 211 49.24 0.64 -9.46
CA ALA A 211 49.52 0.19 -10.82
C ALA A 211 49.30 -1.33 -10.99
N VAL A 212 49.74 -2.14 -10.02
CA VAL A 212 49.52 -3.60 -10.02
C VAL A 212 48.02 -3.92 -9.90
N LEU A 213 47.29 -3.24 -9.01
CA LEU A 213 45.85 -3.48 -8.81
C LEU A 213 45.01 -3.09 -10.02
N LEU A 214 45.33 -1.98 -10.69
CA LEU A 214 44.64 -1.56 -11.91
C LEU A 214 44.87 -2.56 -13.06
N GLU A 215 46.07 -3.17 -13.14
CA GLU A 215 46.33 -4.24 -14.11
C GLU A 215 45.53 -5.50 -13.79
N VAL A 216 45.37 -5.85 -12.50
CA VAL A 216 44.48 -6.95 -12.10
C VAL A 216 43.03 -6.65 -12.50
N ILE A 217 42.54 -5.43 -12.28
CA ILE A 217 41.20 -5.02 -12.71
C ILE A 217 41.05 -5.11 -14.24
N ARG A 218 42.06 -4.69 -14.99
CA ARG A 218 42.06 -4.76 -16.46
C ARG A 218 41.94 -6.19 -16.97
N GLN A 219 42.51 -7.16 -16.26
CA GLN A 219 42.51 -8.57 -16.63
C GLN A 219 41.27 -9.33 -16.12
N GLU A 220 40.79 -8.97 -14.93
CA GLU A 220 39.60 -9.56 -14.31
C GLU A 220 38.64 -8.46 -13.81
N PRO A 221 37.85 -7.82 -14.70
CA PRO A 221 36.99 -6.68 -14.37
C PRO A 221 35.88 -6.95 -13.35
N ARG A 222 35.60 -8.22 -13.03
CA ARG A 222 34.55 -8.63 -12.08
C ARG A 222 35.08 -8.98 -10.69
N ASN A 223 36.35 -8.70 -10.42
CA ASN A 223 36.96 -9.04 -9.14
C ASN A 223 36.79 -7.94 -8.09
N ALA A 224 35.73 -8.05 -7.28
CA ALA A 224 35.38 -7.10 -6.22
C ALA A 224 36.55 -6.75 -5.26
N ALA A 225 37.40 -7.73 -4.91
CA ALA A 225 38.50 -7.54 -3.97
C ALA A 225 39.59 -6.58 -4.48
N SER A 226 39.73 -6.48 -5.81
CA SER A 226 40.69 -5.56 -6.44
C SER A 226 40.18 -4.12 -6.34
N TYR A 227 38.90 -3.90 -6.65
CA TYR A 227 38.26 -2.59 -6.50
C TYR A 227 38.26 -2.11 -5.05
N ARG A 228 38.03 -3.00 -4.08
CA ARG A 228 38.07 -2.64 -2.65
C ARG A 228 39.44 -2.11 -2.23
N GLN A 229 40.52 -2.82 -2.59
CA GLN A 229 41.88 -2.35 -2.29
C GLN A 229 42.23 -1.02 -2.97
N VAL A 230 41.79 -0.81 -4.21
CA VAL A 230 41.99 0.47 -4.91
C VAL A 230 41.23 1.59 -4.23
N SER A 231 40.00 1.32 -3.77
CA SER A 231 39.21 2.26 -2.98
C SER A 231 39.94 2.67 -1.71
N ASP A 232 40.42 1.70 -0.92
CA ASP A 232 41.12 1.96 0.35
C ASP A 232 42.37 2.83 0.12
N ILE A 233 43.14 2.55 -0.94
CA ILE A 233 44.28 3.36 -1.35
C ILE A 233 43.86 4.80 -1.65
N TYR A 234 42.81 5.02 -2.45
CA TYR A 234 42.35 6.37 -2.78
C TYR A 234 41.81 7.12 -1.56
N GLN A 235 41.20 6.40 -0.62
CA GLN A 235 40.75 6.96 0.66
C GLN A 235 41.94 7.48 1.48
N GLU A 236 43.04 6.73 1.56
CA GLU A 236 44.27 7.17 2.23
C GLU A 236 44.96 8.35 1.51
N LEU A 237 44.88 8.38 0.18
CA LEU A 237 45.40 9.50 -0.63
C LEU A 237 44.54 10.77 -0.54
N GLY A 238 43.34 10.69 0.06
CA GLY A 238 42.39 11.80 0.19
C GLY A 238 41.58 12.09 -1.08
N ASP A 239 41.63 11.21 -2.09
CA ASP A 239 40.79 11.30 -3.29
C ASP A 239 39.46 10.56 -3.05
N TYR A 240 38.57 11.22 -2.29
CA TYR A 240 37.30 10.64 -1.85
C TYR A 240 36.35 10.30 -3.02
N GLN A 241 36.42 11.02 -4.13
CA GLN A 241 35.58 10.76 -5.31
C GLN A 241 35.97 9.45 -5.99
N LYS A 242 37.27 9.22 -6.23
CA LYS A 242 37.72 7.94 -6.79
C LYS A 242 37.49 6.81 -5.80
N SER A 243 37.77 7.04 -4.51
CA SER A 243 37.46 6.07 -3.46
C SER A 243 36.00 5.61 -3.55
N LEU A 244 35.04 6.53 -3.61
CA LEU A 244 33.63 6.18 -3.73
C LEU A 244 33.33 5.35 -4.98
N GLN A 245 33.86 5.73 -6.15
CA GLN A 245 33.60 5.01 -7.40
C GLN A 245 34.10 3.56 -7.36
N TYR A 246 35.35 3.35 -6.93
CA TYR A 246 35.90 1.99 -6.78
C TYR A 246 35.19 1.22 -5.66
N GLY A 247 34.79 1.90 -4.58
CA GLY A 247 34.02 1.34 -3.47
C GLY A 247 32.65 0.81 -3.88
N LEU A 248 31.87 1.61 -4.62
CA LEU A 248 30.55 1.22 -5.13
C LEU A 248 30.65 0.03 -6.10
N LEU A 249 31.65 0.01 -6.97
CA LEU A 249 31.90 -1.13 -7.85
C LEU A 249 32.25 -2.39 -7.07
N ALA A 250 33.10 -2.27 -6.04
CA ALA A 250 33.45 -3.40 -5.18
C ALA A 250 32.21 -3.97 -4.47
N ALA A 251 31.36 -3.09 -3.93
CA ALA A 251 30.11 -3.44 -3.27
C ALA A 251 29.11 -4.11 -4.23
N HIS A 252 28.96 -3.56 -5.43
CA HIS A 252 28.06 -4.09 -6.45
C HIS A 252 28.50 -5.48 -6.97
N LEU A 253 29.81 -5.68 -7.14
CA LEU A 253 30.36 -6.93 -7.67
C LEU A 253 30.34 -8.08 -6.68
N ASP A 254 30.27 -7.81 -5.37
CA ASP A 254 30.15 -8.83 -4.34
C ASP A 254 28.68 -9.00 -3.89
N PRO A 255 28.01 -10.12 -4.24
CA PRO A 255 26.64 -10.38 -3.81
C PRO A 255 26.47 -10.52 -2.29
N ARG A 256 27.58 -10.65 -1.54
CA ARG A 256 27.60 -10.82 -0.08
C ARG A 256 28.01 -9.57 0.67
N THR A 257 28.09 -8.42 -0.02
CA THR A 257 28.38 -7.14 0.62
C THR A 257 27.40 -6.87 1.76
N PRO A 258 27.85 -6.74 3.02
CA PRO A 258 26.99 -6.53 4.15
C PRO A 258 26.27 -5.18 4.05
N ALA A 259 25.14 -5.06 4.76
CA ALA A 259 24.37 -3.82 4.77
C ALA A 259 25.18 -2.61 5.32
N GLU A 260 26.12 -2.87 6.23
CA GLU A 260 27.01 -1.85 6.81
C GLU A 260 27.93 -1.22 5.77
N ASP A 261 28.47 -2.03 4.85
CA ASP A 261 29.33 -1.54 3.76
C ASP A 261 28.53 -0.67 2.79
N TRP A 262 27.29 -1.08 2.45
CA TRP A 262 26.39 -0.25 1.64
C TRP A 262 26.03 1.07 2.34
N ALA A 263 25.76 1.03 3.65
CA ALA A 263 25.48 2.23 4.42
C ALA A 263 26.70 3.15 4.52
N HIS A 264 27.91 2.60 4.64
CA HIS A 264 29.15 3.38 4.61
C HIS A 264 29.28 4.17 3.30
N TRP A 265 29.07 3.52 2.15
CA TRP A 265 29.10 4.21 0.87
C TRP A 265 27.94 5.21 0.71
N GLY A 266 26.79 4.96 1.33
CA GLY A 266 25.71 5.94 1.43
C GLY A 266 26.12 7.19 2.20
N ASP A 267 26.79 7.03 3.34
CA ASP A 267 27.29 8.13 4.16
C ASP A 267 28.39 8.93 3.45
N GLU A 268 29.32 8.26 2.75
CA GLU A 268 30.35 8.94 1.94
C GLU A 268 29.72 9.67 0.74
N SER A 269 28.73 9.08 0.07
CA SER A 269 27.97 9.74 -1.00
C SER A 269 27.25 10.99 -0.47
N LYS A 270 26.61 10.88 0.70
CA LYS A 270 25.95 12.01 1.37
C LYS A 270 26.93 13.14 1.70
N LYS A 271 28.14 12.83 2.17
CA LYS A 271 29.20 13.84 2.43
C LYS A 271 29.67 14.55 1.17
N LEU A 272 29.63 13.87 0.03
CA LEU A 272 29.97 14.42 -1.29
C LEU A 272 28.79 15.09 -1.99
N GLU A 273 27.64 15.24 -1.33
CA GLU A 273 26.38 15.79 -1.87
C GLU A 273 25.83 15.00 -3.08
N LEU A 274 26.20 13.73 -3.20
CA LEU A 274 25.71 12.77 -4.20
C LEU A 274 24.46 12.06 -3.65
N ILE A 275 23.32 12.77 -3.71
CA ILE A 275 22.08 12.38 -3.02
C ILE A 275 21.43 11.14 -3.64
N GLU A 276 21.49 10.98 -4.97
CA GLU A 276 20.92 9.83 -5.68
C GLU A 276 21.68 8.55 -5.35
N GLU A 277 23.01 8.59 -5.41
CA GLU A 277 23.88 7.48 -5.02
C GLU A 277 23.70 7.14 -3.54
N ALA A 278 23.56 8.15 -2.66
CA ALA A 278 23.27 7.93 -1.26
C ALA A 278 21.93 7.19 -1.07
N ALA A 279 20.86 7.65 -1.73
CA ALA A 279 19.55 7.00 -1.69
C ALA A 279 19.61 5.53 -2.18
N ALA A 280 20.32 5.28 -3.28
CA ALA A 280 20.52 3.95 -3.83
C ALA A 280 21.30 3.04 -2.86
N CYS A 281 22.38 3.54 -2.28
CA CYS A 281 23.20 2.82 -1.29
C CYS A 281 22.40 2.43 -0.04
N TYR A 282 21.66 3.39 0.55
CA TYR A 282 20.78 3.07 1.68
C TYR A 282 19.66 2.10 1.27
N GLY A 283 19.19 2.17 0.03
CA GLY A 283 18.25 1.19 -0.54
C GLY A 283 18.78 -0.23 -0.53
N ARG A 284 20.02 -0.41 -0.99
CA ARG A 284 20.71 -1.70 -0.96
C ARG A 284 20.97 -2.16 0.48
N ALA A 285 21.32 -1.24 1.39
CA ALA A 285 21.47 -1.57 2.80
C ALA A 285 20.15 -2.08 3.41
N VAL A 286 19.02 -1.39 3.17
CA VAL A 286 17.68 -1.80 3.58
C VAL A 286 17.29 -3.16 2.98
N TRP A 287 17.55 -3.35 1.70
CA TRP A 287 17.27 -4.61 1.00
C TRP A 287 18.06 -5.77 1.60
N MET A 288 19.36 -5.58 1.89
CA MET A 288 20.21 -6.62 2.49
C MET A 288 19.72 -7.04 3.89
N ILE A 289 19.34 -6.08 4.75
CA ILE A 289 18.78 -6.41 6.07
C ILE A 289 17.46 -7.17 5.91
N SER A 290 16.58 -6.70 5.01
CA SER A 290 15.27 -7.30 4.77
C SER A 290 15.38 -8.74 4.23
N ALA A 291 16.35 -8.98 3.34
CA ALA A 291 16.58 -10.29 2.72
C ALA A 291 17.16 -11.32 3.70
N ILE A 292 18.07 -10.90 4.59
CA ILE A 292 18.84 -11.81 5.46
C ILE A 292 18.17 -12.01 6.83
N ARG A 293 17.17 -11.18 7.20
CA ARG A 293 16.47 -11.21 8.50
C ARG A 293 17.44 -11.12 9.70
N LEU A 294 18.60 -10.48 9.53
CA LEU A 294 19.63 -10.33 10.56
C LEU A 294 19.61 -8.90 11.15
N ASP A 295 19.68 -8.86 12.47
CA ASP A 295 19.84 -7.74 13.41
C ASP A 295 19.21 -6.38 13.05
N VAL A 296 18.00 -6.16 13.57
CA VAL A 296 17.11 -5.00 13.37
C VAL A 296 17.58 -3.73 14.13
N LYS A 297 18.89 -3.55 14.29
CA LYS A 297 19.47 -2.39 14.99
C LYS A 297 19.57 -1.15 14.10
N ASN A 298 19.58 -1.33 12.77
CA ASN A 298 19.88 -0.25 11.83
C ASN A 298 18.63 0.30 11.13
N TRP A 299 17.60 0.62 11.93
CA TRP A 299 16.45 1.40 11.45
C TRP A 299 16.87 2.75 10.83
N LYS A 300 18.05 3.26 11.23
CA LYS A 300 18.72 4.43 10.65
C LYS A 300 18.91 4.35 9.14
N TYR A 301 19.04 3.16 8.55
CA TYR A 301 19.14 3.04 7.09
C TYR A 301 17.83 3.43 6.40
N TYR A 302 16.69 3.11 7.01
CA TYR A 302 15.40 3.60 6.52
C TYR A 302 15.31 5.12 6.67
N GLU A 303 15.69 5.67 7.82
CA GLU A 303 15.68 7.12 8.07
C GLU A 303 16.55 7.88 7.07
N ASN A 304 17.82 7.48 6.90
CA ASN A 304 18.74 8.09 5.96
C ASN A 304 18.22 7.97 4.51
N ARG A 305 17.64 6.82 4.13
CA ARG A 305 17.03 6.67 2.81
C ARG A 305 15.84 7.59 2.62
N ILE A 306 14.94 7.67 3.60
CA ILE A 306 13.76 8.54 3.57
C ILE A 306 14.20 10.00 3.42
N GLU A 307 15.20 10.44 4.19
CA GLU A 307 15.78 11.78 4.08
C GLU A 307 16.30 12.06 2.67
N MET A 308 17.08 11.14 2.08
CA MET A 308 17.60 11.34 0.72
C MET A 308 16.47 11.37 -0.32
N LEU A 309 15.46 10.50 -0.19
CA LEU A 309 14.32 10.46 -1.11
C LEU A 309 13.43 11.70 -1.00
N ASP A 310 13.24 12.24 0.21
CA ASP A 310 12.52 13.49 0.43
C ASP A 310 13.30 14.68 -0.17
N LEU A 311 14.63 14.70 -0.07
CA LEU A 311 15.48 15.72 -0.72
C LEU A 311 15.39 15.67 -2.26
N LEU A 312 15.24 14.46 -2.83
CA LEU A 312 15.01 14.26 -4.27
C LEU A 312 13.56 14.51 -4.70
N ASN A 313 12.66 14.85 -3.77
CA ASN A 313 11.21 14.94 -3.99
C ASN A 313 10.57 13.65 -4.55
N LEU A 314 11.17 12.48 -4.31
CA LEU A 314 10.66 11.18 -4.74
C LEU A 314 9.66 10.61 -3.73
N ARG A 315 8.55 11.33 -3.54
CA ARG A 315 7.49 11.01 -2.57
C ARG A 315 7.03 9.54 -2.60
N PRO A 316 6.73 8.92 -3.76
CA PRO A 316 6.24 7.53 -3.79
C PRO A 316 7.22 6.53 -3.16
N LEU A 317 8.51 6.65 -3.51
CA LEU A 317 9.57 5.80 -2.96
C LEU A 317 9.79 6.05 -1.47
N ALA A 318 9.70 7.32 -1.04
CA ALA A 318 9.84 7.68 0.35
C ALA A 318 8.71 7.04 1.18
N MET A 319 7.45 7.13 0.72
CA MET A 319 6.29 6.52 1.38
C MET A 319 6.35 4.99 1.39
N ARG A 320 6.83 4.37 0.32
CA ARG A 320 7.11 2.93 0.29
C ARG A 320 8.18 2.53 1.33
N THR A 321 9.25 3.31 1.43
CA THR A 321 10.33 3.07 2.41
C THR A 321 9.82 3.23 3.84
N ARG A 322 8.98 4.24 4.11
CA ARG A 322 8.30 4.44 5.39
C ARG A 322 7.38 3.26 5.75
N LEU A 323 6.59 2.75 4.79
CA LEU A 323 5.73 1.58 5.00
C LEU A 323 6.54 0.32 5.31
N GLN A 324 7.62 0.08 4.56
CA GLN A 324 8.53 -1.04 4.81
C GLN A 324 9.16 -0.93 6.20
N ALA A 325 9.58 0.26 6.61
CA ALA A 325 10.13 0.52 7.93
C ALA A 325 9.10 0.15 9.03
N ALA A 326 7.86 0.62 8.87
CA ALA A 326 6.76 0.33 9.79
C ALA A 326 6.45 -1.17 9.92
N GLN A 327 6.62 -1.96 8.86
CA GLN A 327 6.36 -3.40 8.86
C GLN A 327 7.54 -4.24 9.37
N MET A 328 8.77 -3.88 9.00
CA MET A 328 9.94 -4.74 9.19
C MET A 328 10.68 -4.51 10.51
N ILE A 329 10.60 -3.31 11.10
CA ILE A 329 11.41 -2.94 12.26
C ILE A 329 10.82 -3.53 13.54
N ASN A 330 11.62 -4.19 14.37
CA ASN A 330 11.20 -4.65 15.68
C ASN A 330 11.45 -3.53 16.72
N PRO A 331 10.40 -3.00 17.38
CA PRO A 331 10.54 -1.85 18.27
C PRO A 331 11.50 -2.11 19.44
N SER A 332 11.38 -3.29 20.06
CA SER A 332 12.19 -3.66 21.22
C SER A 332 13.68 -3.80 20.89
N GLN A 333 14.00 -4.23 19.68
CA GLN A 333 15.40 -4.38 19.22
C GLN A 333 15.98 -3.07 18.72
N ALA A 334 15.18 -2.25 18.04
CA ALA A 334 15.58 -0.98 17.47
C ALA A 334 15.73 0.13 18.52
N GLY A 335 15.09 -0.01 19.68
CA GLY A 335 15.09 1.00 20.74
C GLY A 335 14.35 2.28 20.34
N VAL A 336 13.44 2.18 19.37
CA VAL A 336 12.57 3.28 18.93
C VAL A 336 11.29 3.28 19.75
N ASP A 337 10.73 4.47 19.98
CA ASP A 337 9.46 4.64 20.67
C ASP A 337 8.27 4.53 19.70
N PHE A 338 7.07 4.62 20.26
CA PHE A 338 5.84 4.59 19.48
C PHE A 338 5.72 5.81 18.56
N GLU A 339 6.21 6.97 18.99
CA GLU A 339 6.12 8.23 18.25
C GLU A 339 6.81 8.14 16.89
N TRP A 340 7.97 7.50 16.85
CA TRP A 340 8.69 7.25 15.61
C TRP A 340 7.85 6.44 14.59
N PHE A 341 7.16 5.39 15.03
CA PHE A 341 6.25 4.63 14.16
C PHE A 341 5.01 5.44 13.79
N HIS A 342 4.51 6.24 14.73
CA HIS A 342 3.29 7.02 14.55
C HIS A 342 3.42 7.99 13.38
N GLU A 343 4.48 8.78 13.37
CA GLU A 343 4.80 9.76 12.32
C GLU A 343 4.96 9.09 10.95
N LEU A 344 5.65 7.94 10.89
CA LEU A 344 5.81 7.18 9.66
C LEU A 344 4.48 6.66 9.13
N ILE A 345 3.67 6.04 9.98
CA ILE A 345 2.45 5.36 9.52
C ILE A 345 1.36 6.38 9.20
N LYS A 346 1.26 7.48 9.95
CA LYS A 346 0.33 8.57 9.65
C LYS A 346 0.61 9.19 8.28
N THR A 347 1.87 9.53 7.99
CA THR A 347 2.25 10.11 6.69
C THR A 347 1.99 9.14 5.54
N VAL A 348 2.30 7.85 5.74
CA VAL A 348 2.07 6.78 4.76
C VAL A 348 0.59 6.55 4.49
N ALA A 349 -0.22 6.45 5.55
CA ALA A 349 -1.65 6.28 5.42
C ALA A 349 -2.20 7.47 4.61
N GLN A 350 -2.02 8.69 5.10
CA GLN A 350 -2.54 9.89 4.44
C GLN A 350 -2.19 9.92 2.94
N TYR A 351 -0.95 9.59 2.59
CA TYR A 351 -0.52 9.50 1.20
C TYR A 351 -1.30 8.46 0.38
N TYR A 352 -1.33 7.20 0.81
CA TYR A 352 -1.99 6.13 0.04
C TYR A 352 -3.50 6.33 -0.09
N ILE A 353 -4.11 6.97 0.90
CA ILE A 353 -5.52 7.38 0.81
C ILE A 353 -5.73 8.49 -0.20
N THR A 354 -4.85 9.51 -0.22
CA THR A 354 -4.98 10.62 -1.18
C THR A 354 -4.84 10.17 -2.63
N ILE A 355 -3.95 9.20 -2.90
CA ILE A 355 -3.78 8.64 -4.25
C ILE A 355 -4.78 7.51 -4.57
N ASN A 356 -5.73 7.25 -3.66
CA ASN A 356 -6.73 6.19 -3.75
C ASN A 356 -6.14 4.77 -3.95
N ASP A 357 -4.97 4.50 -3.37
CA ASP A 357 -4.38 3.17 -3.34
C ASP A 357 -4.87 2.40 -2.12
N GLU A 358 -5.98 1.69 -2.31
CA GLU A 358 -6.62 0.91 -1.25
C GLU A 358 -5.72 -0.20 -0.68
N ASP A 359 -4.92 -0.88 -1.51
CA ASP A 359 -4.13 -2.03 -1.05
C ASP A 359 -2.97 -1.58 -0.16
N ARG A 360 -2.28 -0.51 -0.54
CA ARG A 360 -1.21 0.05 0.30
C ARG A 360 -1.77 0.77 1.52
N ALA A 361 -2.95 1.39 1.43
CA ALA A 361 -3.64 1.95 2.59
C ALA A 361 -4.03 0.88 3.62
N ILE A 362 -4.50 -0.30 3.18
CA ILE A 362 -4.77 -1.45 4.07
C ILE A 362 -3.49 -1.89 4.79
N LEU A 363 -2.37 -2.02 4.07
CA LEU A 363 -1.09 -2.41 4.67
C LEU A 363 -0.59 -1.39 5.71
N ALA A 364 -0.79 -0.10 5.44
CA ALA A 364 -0.43 0.98 6.37
C ALA A 364 -1.28 0.94 7.65
N LEU A 365 -2.60 0.80 7.51
CA LEU A 365 -3.52 0.67 8.65
C LEU A 365 -3.28 -0.60 9.45
N GLU A 366 -2.98 -1.73 8.80
CA GLU A 366 -2.63 -2.96 9.49
C GLU A 366 -1.35 -2.80 10.33
N ALA A 367 -0.31 -2.18 9.76
CA ALA A 367 0.89 -1.83 10.50
C ALA A 367 0.56 -0.90 11.68
N PHE A 368 -0.29 0.10 11.50
CA PHE A 368 -0.71 1.03 12.56
C PHE A 368 -1.32 0.30 13.76
N VAL A 369 -2.33 -0.52 13.51
CA VAL A 369 -3.09 -1.21 14.57
C VAL A 369 -2.20 -2.22 15.28
N LEU A 370 -1.38 -2.95 14.52
CA LEU A 370 -0.46 -3.93 15.10
C LEU A 370 0.60 -3.26 15.99
N ARG A 371 1.23 -2.17 15.53
CA ARG A 371 2.21 -1.42 16.34
C ARG A 371 1.56 -0.84 17.58
N SER A 372 0.37 -0.27 17.46
CA SER A 372 -0.38 0.22 18.60
C SER A 372 -0.59 -0.88 19.64
N LYS A 373 -0.97 -2.09 19.20
CA LYS A 373 -1.12 -3.25 20.09
C LYS A 373 0.19 -3.66 20.76
N GLU A 374 1.30 -3.71 20.03
CA GLU A 374 2.64 -4.05 20.56
C GLU A 374 3.08 -3.08 21.66
N PHE A 375 2.74 -1.80 21.54
CA PHE A 375 3.05 -0.76 22.52
C PHE A 375 1.97 -0.57 23.59
N GLY A 376 0.91 -1.38 23.60
CA GLY A 376 -0.20 -1.26 24.56
C GLY A 376 -1.04 0.00 24.40
N ARG A 377 -1.07 0.58 23.19
CA ARG A 377 -1.93 1.70 22.79
C ARG A 377 -3.22 1.20 22.14
N THR A 378 -4.26 2.00 22.24
CA THR A 378 -5.57 1.73 21.62
C THR A 378 -5.60 2.28 20.20
N ALA A 379 -6.10 1.50 19.25
CA ALA A 379 -6.26 1.88 17.85
C ALA A 379 -7.62 1.41 17.30
N ASP A 380 -8.66 1.53 18.12
CA ASP A 380 -9.97 0.90 17.88
C ASP A 380 -10.62 1.43 16.60
N ASN A 381 -10.58 2.75 16.39
CA ASN A 381 -11.17 3.36 15.19
C ASN A 381 -10.42 2.96 13.92
N GLN A 382 -9.08 2.91 13.98
CA GLN A 382 -8.23 2.51 12.85
C GLN A 382 -8.45 1.03 12.51
N HIS A 383 -8.61 0.18 13.54
CA HIS A 383 -8.95 -1.22 13.36
C HIS A 383 -10.35 -1.40 12.79
N GLU A 384 -11.31 -0.61 13.25
CA GLU A 384 -12.65 -0.56 12.68
C GLU A 384 -12.57 -0.26 11.18
N THR A 385 -11.86 0.79 10.77
CA THR A 385 -11.71 1.12 9.35
C THR A 385 -11.05 -0.01 8.56
N LEU A 386 -9.97 -0.59 9.09
CA LEU A 386 -9.26 -1.70 8.47
C LEU A 386 -10.17 -2.93 8.23
N ILE A 387 -10.99 -3.30 9.22
CA ILE A 387 -11.97 -4.39 9.09
C ILE A 387 -12.96 -4.08 7.96
N GLY A 388 -13.46 -2.85 7.90
CA GLY A 388 -14.38 -2.40 6.85
C GLY A 388 -13.76 -2.52 5.45
N MET A 389 -12.52 -2.10 5.28
CA MET A 389 -11.78 -2.21 4.01
C MET A 389 -11.56 -3.66 3.59
N TRP A 390 -11.19 -4.55 4.52
CA TRP A 390 -11.07 -5.98 4.21
C TRP A 390 -12.41 -6.61 3.82
N MET A 391 -13.49 -6.29 4.54
CA MET A 391 -14.82 -6.79 4.23
C MET A 391 -15.31 -6.31 2.86
N ALA A 392 -15.06 -5.06 2.48
CA ALA A 392 -15.36 -4.53 1.15
C ALA A 392 -14.65 -5.32 0.03
N LYS A 393 -13.40 -5.74 0.27
CA LYS A 393 -12.62 -6.61 -0.65
C LYS A 393 -12.92 -8.10 -0.49
N SER A 394 -13.96 -8.47 0.25
CA SER A 394 -14.34 -9.86 0.56
C SER A 394 -13.22 -10.68 1.26
N LYS A 395 -12.25 -10.01 1.89
CA LYS A 395 -11.16 -10.60 2.70
C LYS A 395 -11.66 -10.88 4.12
N PHE A 396 -12.70 -11.71 4.24
CA PHE A 396 -13.36 -12.02 5.53
C PHE A 396 -12.46 -12.82 6.48
N THR A 397 -11.49 -13.57 5.95
CA THR A 397 -10.56 -14.37 6.77
C THR A 397 -9.62 -13.44 7.53
N GLU A 398 -9.06 -12.46 6.85
CA GLU A 398 -8.12 -11.45 7.34
C GLU A 398 -8.81 -10.58 8.39
N ALA A 399 -10.00 -10.07 8.05
CA ALA A 399 -10.84 -9.32 8.98
C ALA A 399 -11.11 -10.09 10.28
N ALA A 400 -11.60 -11.32 10.20
CA ALA A 400 -11.89 -12.11 11.39
C ALA A 400 -10.63 -12.48 12.20
N LYS A 401 -9.53 -12.85 11.54
CA LYS A 401 -8.24 -13.12 12.22
C LYS A 401 -7.76 -11.89 12.99
N SER A 402 -7.86 -10.70 12.39
CA SER A 402 -7.44 -9.46 13.04
C SER A 402 -8.27 -9.16 14.30
N ILE A 403 -9.57 -9.46 14.30
CA ILE A 403 -10.45 -9.28 15.47
C ILE A 403 -9.98 -10.15 16.64
N PHE A 404 -9.66 -11.42 16.38
CA PHE A 404 -9.15 -12.29 17.44
C PHE A 404 -7.73 -11.92 17.89
N ALA A 405 -6.88 -11.45 16.98
CA ALA A 405 -5.48 -11.17 17.29
C ALA A 405 -5.27 -9.82 17.98
N LEU A 406 -6.06 -8.80 17.63
CA LEU A 406 -5.79 -7.40 17.99
C LEU A 406 -6.79 -6.85 19.01
N CYS A 407 -8.04 -7.33 19.04
CA CYS A 407 -9.02 -6.91 20.04
C CYS A 407 -8.92 -7.73 21.33
N ASP A 408 -9.01 -7.04 22.47
CA ASP A 408 -9.19 -7.70 23.76
C ASP A 408 -10.67 -7.99 24.02
N GLY A 409 -10.96 -8.97 24.89
CA GLY A 409 -12.33 -9.28 25.33
C GLY A 409 -13.09 -10.27 24.45
N ILE A 410 -12.39 -10.98 23.55
CA ILE A 410 -12.94 -12.13 22.83
C ILE A 410 -11.97 -13.32 22.87
N SER A 411 -12.48 -14.51 23.19
CA SER A 411 -11.69 -15.74 23.13
C SER A 411 -12.56 -16.95 22.76
N VAL A 412 -11.90 -18.02 22.31
CA VAL A 412 -12.58 -19.25 21.85
C VAL A 412 -11.93 -20.45 22.51
N THR A 413 -12.75 -21.32 23.11
CA THR A 413 -12.28 -22.57 23.73
C THR A 413 -13.02 -23.78 23.16
N ASN A 414 -12.39 -24.96 23.24
CA ASN A 414 -13.05 -26.21 22.86
C ASN A 414 -13.97 -26.67 23.98
N LYS A 415 -15.22 -27.05 23.66
CA LYS A 415 -16.17 -27.53 24.68
C LYS A 415 -15.75 -28.85 25.34
N SER A 416 -14.92 -29.64 24.67
CA SER A 416 -14.47 -30.95 25.18
C SER A 416 -13.51 -30.86 26.36
N ASP A 417 -12.62 -29.86 26.37
CA ASP A 417 -11.53 -29.77 27.35
C ASP A 417 -11.32 -28.36 27.94
N GLY A 418 -12.06 -27.35 27.48
CA GLY A 418 -11.97 -25.97 27.94
C GLY A 418 -10.69 -25.25 27.53
N LYS A 419 -9.83 -25.86 26.70
CA LYS A 419 -8.58 -25.24 26.25
C LYS A 419 -8.83 -24.26 25.10
N PRO A 420 -7.94 -23.27 24.88
CA PRO A 420 -8.03 -22.37 23.74
C PRO A 420 -8.14 -23.16 22.42
N ALA A 421 -9.14 -22.84 21.61
CA ALA A 421 -9.40 -23.50 20.33
C ALA A 421 -8.46 -22.99 19.20
N MET A 422 -7.81 -21.85 19.43
CA MET A 422 -6.88 -21.20 18.52
C MET A 422 -5.66 -20.72 19.31
N SER A 423 -4.48 -20.84 18.72
CA SER A 423 -3.27 -20.15 19.17
C SER A 423 -3.10 -18.86 18.38
N ILE A 424 -2.96 -17.75 19.10
CA ILE A 424 -2.65 -16.43 18.55
C ILE A 424 -1.20 -16.14 18.88
N SER A 425 -0.40 -15.80 17.88
CA SER A 425 0.97 -15.33 18.09
C SER A 425 1.20 -14.01 17.38
N LEU A 426 1.79 -13.04 18.08
CA LEU A 426 2.26 -11.79 17.52
C LEU A 426 3.78 -11.89 17.40
N SER A 427 4.30 -11.83 16.18
CA SER A 427 5.74 -11.93 15.94
C SER A 427 6.16 -11.13 14.72
N HIS A 428 7.30 -10.43 14.82
CA HIS A 428 7.95 -9.75 13.69
C HIS A 428 7.03 -8.81 12.89
N GLY A 429 6.21 -8.00 13.54
CA GLY A 429 5.31 -7.08 12.83
C GLY A 429 4.21 -7.81 12.04
N THR A 430 3.86 -9.03 12.45
CA THR A 430 2.71 -9.79 11.94
C THR A 430 2.01 -10.56 13.07
N TYR A 431 0.81 -11.07 12.79
CA TYR A 431 0.10 -11.98 13.68
C TYR A 431 -0.35 -13.24 12.95
N SER A 432 -0.40 -14.37 13.65
CA SER A 432 -0.96 -15.61 13.17
C SER A 432 -2.06 -16.11 14.10
N VAL A 433 -3.10 -16.69 13.51
CA VAL A 433 -4.22 -17.31 14.22
C VAL A 433 -4.41 -18.70 13.63
N GLU A 434 -4.03 -19.72 14.40
CA GLU A 434 -4.05 -21.10 13.93
C GLU A 434 -4.63 -22.06 14.99
N PRO A 435 -5.50 -23.02 14.59
CA PRO A 435 -6.17 -23.10 13.30
C PRO A 435 -7.25 -22.01 13.16
N PHE A 436 -7.41 -21.46 11.95
CA PHE A 436 -8.53 -20.57 11.64
C PHE A 436 -9.27 -21.04 10.38
N PRO A 437 -10.62 -21.14 10.39
CA PRO A 437 -11.50 -21.05 11.56
C PRO A 437 -11.21 -22.13 12.61
N PRO A 438 -11.67 -21.96 13.87
CA PRO A 438 -11.45 -22.96 14.90
C PRO A 438 -12.14 -24.28 14.51
N LYS A 439 -11.51 -25.42 14.87
CA LYS A 439 -11.98 -26.76 14.50
C LYS A 439 -12.73 -27.41 15.66
N GLY A 440 -13.78 -28.16 15.35
CA GLY A 440 -14.56 -28.90 16.35
C GLY A 440 -15.69 -28.08 16.98
N ASP A 441 -16.19 -28.56 18.11
CA ASP A 441 -17.26 -27.89 18.86
C ASP A 441 -16.66 -26.88 19.85
N VAL A 442 -16.95 -25.60 19.60
CA VAL A 442 -16.30 -24.47 20.27
C VAL A 442 -17.28 -23.56 20.98
N GLU A 443 -16.79 -22.86 21.99
CA GLU A 443 -17.54 -21.88 22.77
C GLU A 443 -16.84 -20.52 22.72
N PHE A 444 -17.61 -19.49 22.35
CA PHE A 444 -17.14 -18.12 22.29
C PHE A 444 -17.36 -17.45 23.64
N HIS A 445 -16.31 -16.85 24.18
CA HIS A 445 -16.35 -16.03 25.38
C HIS A 445 -16.17 -14.58 24.94
N VAL A 446 -17.23 -13.79 25.05
CA VAL A 446 -17.25 -12.38 24.64
C VAL A 446 -17.55 -11.53 25.86
N ASP A 447 -16.63 -10.64 26.21
CA ASP A 447 -16.78 -9.76 27.36
C ASP A 447 -17.94 -8.77 27.15
N PRO A 448 -18.66 -8.37 28.21
CA PRO A 448 -19.75 -7.41 28.09
C PRO A 448 -19.32 -6.04 27.52
N THR A 449 -18.07 -5.66 27.72
CA THR A 449 -17.48 -4.40 27.24
C THR A 449 -16.97 -4.48 25.80
N PHE A 450 -16.91 -5.67 25.20
CA PHE A 450 -16.44 -5.85 23.83
C PHE A 450 -17.35 -5.11 22.84
N SER A 451 -16.78 -4.36 21.89
CA SER A 451 -17.53 -3.49 20.96
C SER A 451 -18.65 -4.22 20.21
N THR A 452 -19.86 -3.63 20.22
CA THR A 452 -21.02 -4.11 19.45
C THR A 452 -20.75 -4.06 17.95
N ILE A 453 -20.03 -3.04 17.48
CA ILE A 453 -19.64 -2.85 16.09
C ILE A 453 -18.71 -3.99 15.65
N THR A 454 -17.63 -4.22 16.41
CA THR A 454 -16.65 -5.26 16.11
C THR A 454 -17.28 -6.66 16.18
N LEU A 455 -18.16 -6.90 17.16
CA LEU A 455 -18.91 -8.15 17.25
C LEU A 455 -19.82 -8.37 16.04
N SER A 456 -20.51 -7.32 15.59
CA SER A 456 -21.40 -7.40 14.43
C SER A 456 -20.63 -7.74 13.16
N ARG A 457 -19.47 -7.11 12.95
CA ARG A 457 -18.60 -7.41 11.80
C ARG A 457 -17.96 -8.78 11.86
N LEU A 458 -17.63 -9.29 13.05
CA LEU A 458 -17.18 -10.68 13.20
C LEU A 458 -18.27 -11.67 12.78
N ILE A 459 -19.53 -11.41 13.15
CA ILE A 459 -20.68 -12.22 12.72
C ILE A 459 -20.79 -12.19 11.19
N VAL A 460 -20.71 -10.99 10.57
CA VAL A 460 -20.72 -10.85 9.11
C VAL A 460 -19.57 -11.62 8.46
N CYS A 461 -18.36 -11.56 9.02
CA CYS A 461 -17.21 -12.32 8.50
C CYS A 461 -17.47 -13.83 8.50
N PHE A 462 -18.02 -14.39 9.58
CA PHE A 462 -18.36 -15.82 9.61
C PHE A 462 -19.50 -16.20 8.65
N ILE A 463 -20.47 -15.31 8.43
CA ILE A 463 -21.51 -15.51 7.41
C ILE A 463 -20.86 -15.50 6.01
N GLY A 464 -19.99 -14.54 5.71
CA GLY A 464 -19.26 -14.43 4.44
C GLY A 464 -18.35 -15.63 4.16
N LEU A 465 -17.75 -16.23 5.19
CA LEU A 465 -16.99 -17.48 5.10
C LEU A 465 -17.85 -18.75 4.95
N GLY A 466 -19.18 -18.60 4.98
CA GLY A 466 -20.13 -19.73 4.96
C GLY A 466 -20.17 -20.54 6.27
N LYS A 467 -19.54 -20.06 7.35
CA LYS A 467 -19.46 -20.73 8.66
C LYS A 467 -20.60 -20.28 9.59
N ARG A 468 -21.84 -20.53 9.17
CA ARG A 468 -23.06 -20.10 9.88
C ARG A 468 -23.18 -20.67 11.29
N GLU A 469 -22.62 -21.86 11.51
CA GLU A 469 -22.55 -22.52 12.82
C GLU A 469 -21.77 -21.68 13.84
N LEU A 470 -20.70 -20.99 13.42
CA LEU A 470 -19.90 -20.11 14.27
C LEU A 470 -20.56 -18.73 14.48
N ALA A 471 -21.28 -18.24 13.48
CA ALA A 471 -22.00 -16.97 13.56
C ALA A 471 -23.20 -17.00 14.53
N THR A 472 -23.86 -18.15 14.67
CA THR A 472 -25.09 -18.31 15.46
C THR A 472 -24.92 -17.99 16.96
N PRO A 473 -23.97 -18.56 17.70
CA PRO A 473 -23.79 -18.25 19.12
C PRO A 473 -23.35 -16.80 19.38
N LEU A 474 -22.58 -16.22 18.45
CA LEU A 474 -22.18 -14.80 18.53
C LEU A 474 -23.39 -13.88 18.32
N LYS A 475 -24.29 -14.21 17.38
CA LYS A 475 -25.55 -13.51 17.16
C LYS A 475 -26.46 -13.59 18.39
N GLU A 476 -26.58 -14.74 19.02
CA GLU A 476 -27.35 -14.89 20.28
C GLU A 476 -26.76 -14.05 21.41
N THR A 477 -25.43 -13.95 21.47
CA THR A 477 -24.74 -13.08 22.42
C THR A 477 -25.02 -11.60 22.14
N LEU A 478 -25.01 -11.20 20.87
CA LEU A 478 -25.35 -9.84 20.45
C LEU A 478 -26.78 -9.46 20.83
N LEU A 479 -27.76 -10.33 20.57
CA LEU A 479 -29.18 -10.06 20.87
C LEU A 479 -29.50 -9.97 22.37
N LYS A 480 -28.61 -10.46 23.24
CA LYS A 480 -28.73 -10.29 24.70
C LYS A 480 -28.24 -8.93 25.20
N ARG A 481 -27.54 -8.16 24.35
CA ARG A 481 -27.03 -6.83 24.69
C ARG A 481 -28.10 -5.76 24.51
N ASN A 482 -27.85 -4.60 25.11
CA ASN A 482 -28.67 -3.42 24.85
C ASN A 482 -28.26 -2.80 23.50
N LEU A 483 -29.18 -2.79 22.53
CA LEU A 483 -28.99 -2.26 21.18
C LEU A 483 -29.70 -0.90 20.97
N SER A 484 -29.89 -0.13 22.05
CA SER A 484 -30.57 1.18 21.97
C SER A 484 -29.75 2.29 21.31
N ASN A 485 -28.46 2.05 21.02
CA ASN A 485 -27.58 3.05 20.42
C ASN A 485 -27.76 3.07 18.89
N HIS A 486 -28.16 4.22 18.35
CA HIS A 486 -28.31 4.41 16.90
C HIS A 486 -26.97 4.35 16.14
N ALA A 487 -25.83 4.56 16.79
CA ALA A 487 -24.53 4.42 16.14
C ALA A 487 -24.23 2.96 15.74
N ASP A 488 -24.78 1.98 16.46
CA ASP A 488 -24.58 0.54 16.18
C ASP A 488 -25.45 0.04 15.03
N GLU A 489 -26.50 0.78 14.69
CA GLU A 489 -27.57 0.39 13.79
C GLU A 489 -27.10 -0.04 12.39
N PRO A 490 -26.21 0.71 11.69
CA PRO A 490 -25.76 0.32 10.36
C PRO A 490 -25.06 -1.05 10.36
N TYR A 491 -24.33 -1.35 11.43
CA TYR A 491 -23.54 -2.57 11.60
C TYR A 491 -24.38 -3.77 12.02
N VAL A 492 -25.38 -3.56 12.88
CA VAL A 492 -26.34 -4.62 13.22
C VAL A 492 -27.19 -4.99 12.00
N LEU A 493 -27.63 -3.99 11.21
CA LEU A 493 -28.37 -4.24 9.96
C LEU A 493 -27.49 -4.88 8.87
N GLU A 494 -26.17 -4.72 8.94
CA GLU A 494 -25.22 -5.41 8.05
C GLU A 494 -25.30 -6.93 8.20
N ILE A 495 -25.56 -7.43 9.42
CA ILE A 495 -25.81 -8.87 9.67
C ILE A 495 -27.05 -9.34 8.92
N ALA A 496 -28.12 -8.55 8.93
CA ALA A 496 -29.35 -8.88 8.19
C ALA A 496 -29.10 -8.92 6.68
N ARG A 497 -28.37 -7.92 6.14
CA ARG A 497 -27.94 -7.92 4.73
C ARG A 497 -27.08 -9.13 4.39
N ALA A 498 -26.15 -9.51 5.26
CA ALA A 498 -25.27 -10.66 5.05
C ALA A 498 -26.07 -11.97 4.98
N PHE A 499 -27.06 -12.16 5.87
CA PHE A 499 -27.96 -13.32 5.79
C PHE A 499 -28.84 -13.30 4.54
N TYR A 500 -29.37 -12.13 4.17
CA TYR A 500 -30.19 -11.95 2.97
C TYR A 500 -29.41 -12.32 1.70
N ASN A 501 -28.19 -11.78 1.55
CA ASN A 501 -27.30 -12.04 0.40
C ASN A 501 -26.85 -13.51 0.30
N CYS A 502 -26.96 -14.25 1.41
CA CYS A 502 -26.70 -15.68 1.49
C CYS A 502 -27.95 -16.56 1.26
N ASP A 503 -29.03 -15.98 0.73
CA ASP A 503 -30.36 -16.59 0.53
C ASP A 503 -30.98 -17.19 1.81
N ALA A 504 -30.51 -16.76 2.99
CA ALA A 504 -31.02 -17.23 4.28
C ALA A 504 -32.25 -16.42 4.73
N PHE A 505 -33.26 -16.32 3.85
CA PHE A 505 -34.41 -15.41 4.06
C PHE A 505 -35.19 -15.69 5.35
N LYS A 506 -35.37 -16.97 5.73
CA LYS A 506 -36.03 -17.32 7.00
C LYS A 506 -35.25 -16.83 8.21
N THR A 507 -33.93 -17.03 8.20
CA THR A 507 -33.04 -16.58 9.29
C THR A 507 -32.99 -15.06 9.36
N THR A 508 -32.99 -14.39 8.21
CA THR A 508 -33.06 -12.92 8.09
C THR A 508 -34.35 -12.40 8.71
N LYS A 509 -35.50 -12.98 8.35
CA LYS A 509 -36.82 -12.60 8.90
C LYS A 509 -36.84 -12.71 10.43
N VAL A 510 -36.44 -13.87 10.97
CA VAL A 510 -36.39 -14.09 12.44
C VAL A 510 -35.46 -13.10 13.14
N PHE A 511 -34.32 -12.79 12.54
CA PHE A 511 -33.38 -11.82 13.11
C PHE A 511 -33.98 -10.41 13.16
N LEU A 512 -34.62 -9.96 12.07
CA LEU A 512 -35.29 -8.65 12.02
C LEU A 512 -36.48 -8.56 12.98
N GLU A 513 -37.30 -9.61 13.07
CA GLU A 513 -38.40 -9.70 14.05
C GLU A 513 -37.85 -9.61 15.49
N SER A 514 -36.72 -10.27 15.77
CA SER A 514 -36.06 -10.18 17.08
C SER A 514 -35.59 -8.76 17.41
N LEU A 515 -35.24 -7.93 16.43
CA LEU A 515 -34.91 -6.52 16.66
C LEU A 515 -36.17 -5.68 16.93
N GLN A 516 -37.27 -5.97 16.22
CA GLN A 516 -38.56 -5.28 16.40
C GLN A 516 -39.21 -5.53 17.76
N GLU A 517 -39.08 -6.74 18.32
CA GLU A 517 -39.64 -7.08 19.63
C GLU A 517 -39.15 -6.14 20.75
N TRP A 518 -37.96 -5.57 20.59
CA TRP A 518 -37.33 -4.65 21.54
C TRP A 518 -37.50 -3.19 21.12
N ASN A 519 -38.30 -2.93 20.09
CA ASN A 519 -38.50 -1.64 19.45
C ASN A 519 -37.20 -0.97 18.99
N ASN A 520 -36.18 -1.77 18.65
CA ASN A 520 -34.93 -1.26 18.11
C ASN A 520 -35.10 -1.00 16.61
N TYR A 521 -34.64 0.16 16.14
CA TYR A 521 -34.51 0.48 14.71
C TYR A 521 -35.83 0.52 13.92
N CYS A 522 -36.98 0.59 14.61
CA CYS A 522 -38.30 0.61 14.01
C CYS A 522 -38.59 1.89 13.20
N ASP A 523 -37.81 2.94 13.41
CA ASP A 523 -37.85 4.22 12.72
C ASP A 523 -36.87 4.30 11.53
N ASN A 524 -36.11 3.24 11.25
CA ASN A 524 -35.15 3.22 10.16
C ASN A 524 -35.72 2.61 8.87
N ALA A 525 -35.64 3.40 7.80
CA ALA A 525 -36.03 3.01 6.45
C ALA A 525 -35.30 1.76 5.95
N GLU A 526 -34.00 1.63 6.22
CA GLU A 526 -33.18 0.49 5.76
C GLU A 526 -33.63 -0.83 6.40
N MET A 527 -34.01 -0.81 7.68
CA MET A 527 -34.53 -1.97 8.39
C MET A 527 -35.79 -2.50 7.70
N TRP A 528 -36.76 -1.62 7.46
CA TRP A 528 -38.00 -1.94 6.76
C TRP A 528 -37.77 -2.37 5.30
N PHE A 529 -36.76 -1.80 4.65
CA PHE A 529 -36.39 -2.17 3.28
C PHE A 529 -35.86 -3.60 3.20
N ILE A 530 -34.93 -3.98 4.09
CA ILE A 530 -34.42 -5.36 4.18
C ILE A 530 -35.57 -6.31 4.56
N TYR A 531 -36.44 -5.93 5.49
CA TYR A 531 -37.59 -6.74 5.89
C TYR A 531 -38.57 -6.94 4.72
N GLY A 532 -38.89 -5.89 3.98
CA GLY A 532 -39.75 -5.93 2.79
C GLY A 532 -39.18 -6.81 1.68
N ASN A 533 -37.89 -6.69 1.39
CA ASN A 533 -37.20 -7.55 0.43
C ASN A 533 -37.21 -9.02 0.88
N THR A 534 -36.97 -9.26 2.17
CA THR A 534 -37.01 -10.61 2.76
C THR A 534 -38.41 -11.23 2.67
N ALA A 535 -39.46 -10.47 2.99
CA ALA A 535 -40.84 -10.91 2.87
C ALA A 535 -41.22 -11.20 1.41
N ALA A 536 -40.80 -10.34 0.48
CA ALA A 536 -41.01 -10.55 -0.96
C ALA A 536 -40.33 -11.83 -1.46
N ALA A 537 -39.10 -12.11 -1.03
CA ALA A 537 -38.37 -13.35 -1.35
C ALA A 537 -39.08 -14.59 -0.76
N LEU A 538 -39.68 -14.47 0.42
CA LEU A 538 -40.51 -15.50 1.04
C LEU A 538 -41.92 -15.61 0.43
N LYS A 539 -42.25 -14.79 -0.58
CA LYS A 539 -43.58 -14.67 -1.23
C LYS A 539 -44.70 -14.21 -0.29
N ASP A 540 -44.34 -13.57 0.81
CA ASP A 540 -45.27 -12.92 1.74
C ASP A 540 -45.58 -11.50 1.25
N ILE A 541 -46.38 -11.43 0.18
CA ILE A 541 -46.68 -10.18 -0.54
C ILE A 541 -47.32 -9.11 0.36
N PRO A 542 -48.30 -9.43 1.23
CA PRO A 542 -48.93 -8.42 2.09
C PRO A 542 -47.92 -7.74 3.02
N THR A 543 -47.10 -8.53 3.73
CA THR A 543 -46.07 -8.00 4.62
C THR A 543 -45.00 -7.23 3.86
N ALA A 544 -44.61 -7.70 2.68
CA ALA A 544 -43.65 -6.98 1.84
C ALA A 544 -44.15 -5.59 1.45
N MET A 545 -45.42 -5.48 1.03
CA MET A 545 -46.03 -4.20 0.67
C MET A 545 -46.12 -3.25 1.87
N GLU A 546 -46.62 -3.72 3.02
CA GLU A 546 -46.68 -2.93 4.26
C GLU A 546 -45.31 -2.41 4.66
N SER A 547 -44.28 -3.25 4.53
CA SER A 547 -42.90 -2.88 4.85
C SER A 547 -42.37 -1.79 3.92
N PHE A 548 -42.59 -1.89 2.61
CA PHE A 548 -42.18 -0.82 1.69
C PHE A 548 -42.99 0.47 1.89
N GLU A 549 -44.28 0.38 2.24
CA GLU A 549 -45.07 1.56 2.63
C GLU A 549 -44.48 2.24 3.88
N LYS A 550 -44.01 1.47 4.86
CA LYS A 550 -43.26 1.99 6.03
C LYS A 550 -41.95 2.68 5.61
N VAL A 551 -41.20 2.10 4.67
CA VAL A 551 -39.99 2.76 4.14
C VAL A 551 -40.32 4.14 3.58
N LEU A 552 -41.40 4.26 2.80
CA LEU A 552 -41.81 5.52 2.19
C LEU A 552 -42.42 6.53 3.18
N GLN A 553 -42.94 6.07 4.33
CA GLN A 553 -43.35 6.95 5.42
C GLN A 553 -42.14 7.62 6.09
N VAL A 554 -41.03 6.87 6.25
CA VAL A 554 -39.80 7.37 6.87
C VAL A 554 -38.96 8.17 5.87
N ASN A 555 -38.81 7.65 4.65
CA ASN A 555 -38.04 8.24 3.57
C ASN A 555 -38.87 8.23 2.26
N PRO A 556 -39.67 9.29 2.00
CA PRO A 556 -40.50 9.39 0.80
C PRO A 556 -39.70 9.31 -0.50
N GLY A 557 -38.46 9.77 -0.52
CA GLY A 557 -37.58 9.76 -1.70
C GLY A 557 -36.88 8.43 -1.96
N HIS A 558 -37.21 7.36 -1.23
CA HIS A 558 -36.53 6.07 -1.38
C HIS A 558 -36.90 5.36 -2.69
N VAL A 559 -36.06 5.54 -3.71
CA VAL A 559 -36.27 5.03 -5.08
C VAL A 559 -36.52 3.52 -5.13
N ASP A 560 -35.64 2.72 -4.50
CA ASP A 560 -35.73 1.26 -4.62
C ASP A 560 -36.99 0.68 -3.96
N ALA A 561 -37.45 1.27 -2.84
CA ALA A 561 -38.70 0.89 -2.19
C ALA A 561 -39.92 1.17 -3.06
N ARG A 562 -39.96 2.31 -3.78
CA ARG A 562 -41.02 2.61 -4.76
C ARG A 562 -41.03 1.62 -5.93
N ILE A 563 -39.85 1.28 -6.45
CA ILE A 563 -39.73 0.29 -7.53
C ILE A 563 -40.22 -1.08 -7.06
N ASN A 564 -39.79 -1.52 -5.88
CA ASN A 564 -40.19 -2.83 -5.34
C ASN A 564 -41.68 -2.86 -5.01
N LEU A 565 -42.22 -1.82 -4.37
CA LEU A 565 -43.64 -1.72 -4.05
C LEU A 565 -44.52 -1.69 -5.30
N SER A 566 -44.18 -0.86 -6.29
CA SER A 566 -44.92 -0.80 -7.56
C SER A 566 -44.87 -2.12 -8.32
N GLY A 567 -43.74 -2.83 -8.27
CA GLY A 567 -43.61 -4.19 -8.82
C GLY A 567 -44.54 -5.20 -8.15
N LEU A 568 -44.68 -5.13 -6.82
CA LEU A 568 -45.63 -5.97 -6.09
C LEU A 568 -47.09 -5.59 -6.39
N GLN A 569 -47.41 -4.29 -6.42
CA GLN A 569 -48.73 -3.77 -6.76
C GLN A 569 -49.16 -4.17 -8.18
N GLN A 570 -48.25 -4.10 -9.16
CA GLN A 570 -48.53 -4.56 -10.52
C GLN A 570 -48.83 -6.06 -10.57
N LYS A 571 -48.07 -6.90 -9.84
CA LYS A 571 -48.28 -8.36 -9.77
C LYS A 571 -49.65 -8.74 -9.20
N ILE A 572 -50.20 -7.94 -8.29
CA ILE A 572 -51.55 -8.14 -7.74
C ILE A 572 -52.66 -7.46 -8.55
N GLY A 573 -52.32 -6.87 -9.71
CA GLY A 573 -53.27 -6.22 -10.63
C GLY A 573 -53.63 -4.77 -10.25
N GLN A 574 -52.92 -4.14 -9.32
CA GLN A 574 -53.14 -2.76 -8.89
C GLN A 574 -52.26 -1.78 -9.68
N SER A 575 -52.37 -1.80 -11.01
CA SER A 575 -51.51 -0.98 -11.89
C SER A 575 -51.68 0.52 -11.67
N ASP A 576 -52.86 1.00 -11.29
CA ASP A 576 -53.07 2.43 -11.00
C ASP A 576 -52.33 2.88 -9.75
N ARG A 577 -52.40 2.10 -8.66
CA ARG A 577 -51.61 2.37 -7.43
C ARG A 577 -50.11 2.24 -7.65
N ALA A 578 -49.69 1.34 -8.54
CA ALA A 578 -48.30 1.22 -8.96
C ALA A 578 -47.78 2.51 -9.61
N LEU A 579 -48.59 3.14 -10.46
CA LEU A 579 -48.24 4.42 -11.08
C LEU A 579 -48.23 5.57 -10.07
N GLU A 580 -49.19 5.62 -9.13
CA GLU A 580 -49.20 6.59 -8.03
C GLU A 580 -47.93 6.47 -7.16
N THR A 581 -47.53 5.24 -6.84
CA THR A 581 -46.33 4.97 -6.03
C THR A 581 -45.03 5.40 -6.73
N LEU A 582 -45.01 5.32 -8.07
CA LEU A 582 -43.88 5.73 -8.90
C LEU A 582 -43.86 7.24 -9.21
N GLN A 583 -44.97 7.95 -8.96
CA GLN A 583 -45.02 9.40 -9.12
C GLN A 583 -44.33 10.07 -7.94
N ASP A 584 -43.17 10.67 -8.22
CA ASP A 584 -42.40 11.44 -7.24
C ASP A 584 -42.63 12.96 -7.36
N TYR A 585 -43.63 13.38 -8.13
CA TYR A 585 -43.79 14.79 -8.51
C TYR A 585 -45.25 15.21 -8.59
N ASP A 586 -45.51 16.43 -8.12
CA ASP A 586 -46.66 17.21 -8.53
C ASP A 586 -46.35 17.84 -9.90
N LEU A 587 -47.10 17.44 -10.93
CA LEU A 587 -46.88 17.83 -12.33
C LEU A 587 -46.88 19.36 -12.53
N ASP A 588 -47.47 20.09 -11.58
CA ASP A 588 -47.71 21.54 -11.66
C ASP A 588 -46.55 22.38 -11.10
N THR A 589 -45.57 21.79 -10.39
CA THR A 589 -44.48 22.55 -9.72
C THR A 589 -43.09 22.39 -10.35
N CYS A 590 -42.90 21.51 -11.34
CA CYS A 590 -41.67 21.27 -12.14
C CYS A 590 -40.41 22.06 -11.71
N THR A 591 -39.76 21.65 -10.62
CA THR A 591 -38.45 22.18 -10.20
C THR A 591 -37.27 21.26 -10.58
N HIS A 592 -37.47 19.94 -10.66
CA HIS A 592 -36.43 18.96 -11.02
C HIS A 592 -36.96 17.77 -11.82
N LEU A 593 -36.09 17.14 -12.62
CA LEU A 593 -36.40 15.94 -13.40
C LEU A 593 -36.43 14.69 -12.48
N PRO A 594 -37.34 13.72 -12.70
CA PRO A 594 -37.39 12.46 -11.94
C PRO A 594 -36.14 11.59 -12.06
N ASP A 595 -35.87 10.75 -11.06
CA ASP A 595 -34.89 9.66 -11.19
C ASP A 595 -35.28 8.79 -12.38
N GLU A 596 -34.35 8.65 -13.33
CA GLU A 596 -34.54 7.84 -14.55
C GLU A 596 -35.08 6.44 -14.26
N ARG A 597 -34.70 5.83 -13.13
CA ARG A 597 -35.09 4.45 -12.78
C ARG A 597 -36.58 4.37 -12.49
N LEU A 598 -37.14 5.41 -11.87
CA LEU A 598 -38.58 5.52 -11.63
C LEU A 598 -39.33 5.72 -12.95
N LEU A 599 -38.78 6.53 -13.88
CA LEU A 599 -39.37 6.72 -15.21
C LEU A 599 -39.34 5.44 -16.06
N ILE A 600 -38.23 4.69 -16.07
CA ILE A 600 -38.14 3.39 -16.74
C ILE A 600 -39.21 2.46 -16.20
N ARG A 601 -39.29 2.33 -14.87
CA ARG A 601 -40.27 1.46 -14.23
C ARG A 601 -41.70 1.91 -14.50
N GLN A 602 -41.96 3.22 -14.53
CA GLN A 602 -43.26 3.78 -14.87
C GLN A 602 -43.63 3.47 -16.31
N ALA A 603 -42.69 3.58 -17.25
CA ALA A 603 -42.89 3.24 -18.64
C ALA A 603 -43.27 1.76 -18.81
N ASP A 604 -42.60 0.83 -18.10
CA ASP A 604 -42.96 -0.60 -18.10
C ASP A 604 -44.42 -0.81 -17.66
N VAL A 605 -44.82 -0.22 -16.53
CA VAL A 605 -46.18 -0.35 -16.00
C VAL A 605 -47.22 0.24 -16.97
N LEU A 606 -46.91 1.37 -17.62
CA LEU A 606 -47.79 2.01 -18.61
C LEU A 606 -47.92 1.19 -19.89
N PHE A 607 -46.82 0.57 -20.34
CA PHE A 607 -46.81 -0.31 -21.50
C PHE A 607 -47.66 -1.56 -21.26
N ASP A 608 -47.44 -2.24 -20.14
CA ASP A 608 -48.18 -3.43 -19.73
C ASP A 608 -49.68 -3.16 -19.49
N SER A 609 -50.02 -1.95 -19.05
CA SER A 609 -51.41 -1.51 -18.86
C SER A 609 -52.05 -0.92 -20.12
N HIS A 610 -51.36 -0.96 -21.27
CA HIS A 610 -51.81 -0.42 -22.56
C HIS A 610 -52.17 1.07 -22.56
N LYS A 611 -51.62 1.86 -21.62
CA LYS A 611 -51.83 3.32 -21.52
C LYS A 611 -50.88 4.07 -22.45
N THR A 612 -51.09 3.91 -23.76
CA THR A 612 -50.18 4.37 -24.82
C THR A 612 -49.84 5.86 -24.75
N GLU A 613 -50.81 6.73 -24.48
CA GLU A 613 -50.58 8.19 -24.44
C GLU A 613 -49.67 8.60 -23.27
N GLN A 614 -49.94 8.07 -22.07
CA GLN A 614 -49.13 8.30 -20.89
C GLN A 614 -47.73 7.69 -21.05
N PHE A 615 -47.64 6.51 -21.67
CA PHE A 615 -46.36 5.86 -21.99
C PHE A 615 -45.49 6.76 -22.88
N VAL A 616 -46.03 7.28 -23.98
CA VAL A 616 -45.31 8.20 -24.87
C VAL A 616 -44.86 9.45 -24.12
N ARG A 617 -45.68 10.00 -23.21
CA ARG A 617 -45.31 11.14 -22.37
C ARG A 617 -44.15 10.80 -21.43
N CYS A 618 -44.18 9.64 -20.79
CA CYS A 618 -43.11 9.15 -19.91
C CYS A 618 -41.80 8.95 -20.68
N CYS A 619 -41.84 8.31 -21.86
CA CYS A 619 -40.67 8.15 -22.73
C CYS A 619 -40.10 9.48 -23.18
N ARG A 620 -40.95 10.47 -23.50
CA ARG A 620 -40.49 11.83 -23.82
C ARG A 620 -39.73 12.46 -22.65
N MET A 621 -40.21 12.31 -21.42
CA MET A 621 -39.52 12.81 -20.23
C MET A 621 -38.16 12.13 -20.02
N LEU A 622 -38.09 10.82 -20.23
CA LEU A 622 -36.84 10.06 -20.13
C LEU A 622 -35.80 10.52 -21.16
N LEU A 623 -36.26 10.92 -22.35
CA LEU A 623 -35.43 11.42 -23.43
C LEU A 623 -35.05 12.90 -23.31
N THR A 624 -35.76 13.68 -22.49
CA THR A 624 -35.55 15.14 -22.34
C THR A 624 -34.08 15.54 -22.11
N PRO A 625 -33.29 14.88 -21.23
CA PRO A 625 -31.88 15.22 -21.03
C PRO A 625 -31.04 15.12 -22.30
N HIS A 626 -31.34 14.15 -23.17
CA HIS A 626 -30.60 13.90 -24.41
C HIS A 626 -30.96 14.89 -25.54
N PHE A 627 -32.11 15.57 -25.42
CA PHE A 627 -32.58 16.54 -26.41
C PHE A 627 -32.51 17.99 -25.90
N TYR A 628 -31.96 18.21 -24.71
CA TYR A 628 -31.86 19.54 -24.09
C TYR A 628 -31.04 20.53 -24.95
N GLU A 629 -29.93 20.08 -25.54
CA GLU A 629 -29.12 20.91 -26.46
C GLU A 629 -29.87 21.26 -27.76
N VAL A 630 -30.71 20.36 -28.26
CA VAL A 630 -31.53 20.58 -29.47
C VAL A 630 -32.63 21.60 -29.17
N HIS A 631 -33.20 21.60 -27.96
CA HIS A 631 -34.17 22.60 -27.53
C HIS A 631 -33.54 23.99 -27.29
N ARG A 632 -32.32 24.06 -26.72
CA ARG A 632 -31.62 25.32 -26.50
C ARG A 632 -31.24 26.04 -27.81
N ASN A 633 -30.98 25.27 -28.87
CA ASN A 633 -30.59 25.79 -30.19
C ASN A 633 -31.77 26.18 -31.09
N GLN A 634 -33.03 26.03 -30.63
CA GLN A 634 -34.20 26.53 -31.36
C GLN A 634 -34.48 28.01 -31.10
N GLU A 635 -33.88 28.63 -30.09
CA GLU A 635 -33.96 30.08 -29.86
C GLU A 635 -32.95 30.89 -30.71
N THR A 636 -32.01 30.21 -31.38
CA THR A 636 -30.97 30.80 -32.23
C THR A 636 -31.21 30.61 -33.74
N ILE A 637 -32.36 30.07 -34.13
CA ILE A 637 -32.82 29.97 -35.54
C ILE A 637 -34.11 30.78 -35.68
#